data_AF-A0A2P1PSS3-F1
#
_entry.id   AF-A0A2P1PSS3-F1
#
_cell.length_a   1.000
_cell.length_b   1.000
_cell.length_c   1.000
_cell.angle_alpha   90.00
_cell.angle_beta   90.00
_cell.angle_gamma   90.00
#
_symmetry.space_group_name_H-M   'P 1'
#
loop_
_entity.id
_entity.type
_entity.pdbx_description
1 polymer ?
#
loop_
_entity_poly.entity_id
_entity_poly.type
_entity_poly.pdbx_seq_one_letter_code
_entity_poly.pdbx_strand_id
1 'polypeptide(L)'
;MTSRVLLIQIDAMQPGARVYTTWNASDKTAGCALSGSNLIASATATANYNGVRSVQVLSSGQWYWETALAFASGTGYVLAAGIARTGFAIGSTQLGTDGAGNSAAGPGQDGQVRYKGAVTGDAGTVATGNVVRHHLDLDAGTYRVAIAGGAWVIVATGLSGSWYPCAQFTVSGHAITANFGATAFVYAVPDGASSGVWAVSASTPATKYLASETVITLPTATPANTLYLARLMRNADPKLTRRVSCWPWGGDASATLIGDLVFANRDRGLDSWRGLEFRNALVTLRYGTAKQCRIDPSACAIWAQGIAERVDFGADTVSLVMADVLAQLDRPLQSSVYDSATPNVLLRERPKPVTLGRCMHIDPPQTDSVNRRYDLHDDPDHVIVDVFDQADPFTQQIDFTRYGNGFALTNVPAGKVTATAIGESILGAEVIGADGDFTSWVAATWSTNPSGWTVTGETSAIVGVHESPAGSAQLRNTGGGGTVLLGKAGVLTPGQTYFCDVVVSAYVSGTLRVSSATAANTLGTEHGAISAAGTHRITITPGASETALVLHVNSASNSNVSINSVDVYPVQPVQYLPQWIEHLVVTRGELDVGDIDSASVSALDAKAHYASAYHTRDATTIRDVLRMTMTGYTGWISVDRLGQITAGRLEAPATTPHLSLTERGLYDEIRVKPDDAPALSTMMGAARTWSQFSDSDFVTAVQPDVREKLKAKFQEIRRAVGVVHPYYKHADKATIVETLLQSGADAAAEVNRVATLYAEQRAFYSIPAMLDVSAALTLRPGNTLRVTAPRLDLASGKSLLAVGIEQSFFSQRVTIEGWG
;
A
#
# COMPACT_ATOMS: atom_id res chain seq x y z
N MET A 1 -35.93 6.65 -36.75
CA MET A 1 -35.45 7.61 -35.72
C MET A 1 -34.30 6.93 -34.99
N THR A 2 -33.12 7.55 -34.95
CA THR A 2 -31.97 7.03 -34.18
C THR A 2 -32.22 7.35 -32.71
N SER A 3 -32.48 6.34 -31.88
CA SER A 3 -32.68 6.53 -30.44
C SER A 3 -31.34 6.63 -29.72
N ARG A 4 -31.30 7.48 -28.68
CA ARG A 4 -30.15 7.58 -27.77
C ARG A 4 -30.22 6.43 -26.78
N VAL A 5 -29.09 5.74 -26.60
CA VAL A 5 -29.00 4.59 -25.71
C VAL A 5 -27.88 4.82 -24.72
N LEU A 6 -28.19 4.67 -23.43
CA LEU A 6 -27.17 4.56 -22.38
C LEU A 6 -26.83 3.08 -22.23
N LEU A 7 -25.58 2.73 -22.52
CA LEU A 7 -25.05 1.39 -22.26
C LEU A 7 -24.42 1.37 -20.88
N ILE A 8 -24.68 0.32 -20.11
CA ILE A 8 -24.21 0.13 -18.75
C ILE A 8 -23.46 -1.19 -18.71
N GLN A 9 -22.19 -1.13 -18.38
CA GLN A 9 -21.36 -2.29 -18.09
C GLN A 9 -20.97 -2.24 -16.61
N ILE A 10 -21.16 -3.33 -15.89
CA ILE A 10 -20.81 -3.47 -14.48
C ILE A 10 -19.87 -4.67 -14.34
N ASP A 11 -18.62 -4.45 -13.98
CA ASP A 11 -17.61 -5.50 -13.84
C ASP A 11 -17.68 -6.17 -12.46
N ALA A 12 -18.87 -6.68 -12.13
CA ALA A 12 -19.10 -7.43 -10.90
C ALA A 12 -18.31 -8.74 -10.87
N MET A 13 -18.04 -9.25 -9.67
CA MET A 13 -17.32 -10.50 -9.45
C MET A 13 -18.26 -11.59 -8.94
N GLN A 14 -18.04 -12.81 -9.40
CA GLN A 14 -18.59 -14.01 -8.78
C GLN A 14 -17.65 -14.40 -7.63
N PRO A 15 -18.13 -14.46 -6.38
CA PRO A 15 -17.34 -14.91 -5.24
C PRO A 15 -16.77 -16.30 -5.48
N GLY A 16 -15.58 -16.55 -4.95
CA GLY A 16 -14.94 -17.86 -5.00
C GLY A 16 -15.77 -18.94 -4.33
N ALA A 17 -15.79 -20.14 -4.91
CA ALA A 17 -16.40 -21.32 -4.31
C ALA A 17 -15.40 -22.05 -3.41
N ARG A 18 -15.90 -22.80 -2.42
CA ARG A 18 -15.05 -23.69 -1.62
C ARG A 18 -14.53 -24.83 -2.50
N VAL A 19 -13.22 -25.03 -2.49
CA VAL A 19 -12.53 -26.15 -3.15
C VAL A 19 -11.86 -26.99 -2.07
N TYR A 20 -12.45 -28.16 -1.81
CA TYR A 20 -11.92 -29.11 -0.83
C TYR A 20 -10.60 -29.72 -1.31
N THR A 21 -9.68 -29.93 -0.37
CA THR A 21 -8.35 -30.45 -0.68
C THR A 21 -8.38 -31.95 -1.02
N THR A 22 -7.26 -32.44 -1.55
CA THR A 22 -6.98 -33.86 -1.78
C THR A 22 -5.55 -34.15 -1.33
N TRP A 23 -5.14 -35.41 -1.37
CA TRP A 23 -3.72 -35.76 -1.24
C TRP A 23 -2.90 -35.17 -2.39
N ASN A 24 -1.69 -34.72 -2.09
CA ASN A 24 -0.81 -34.05 -3.05
C ASN A 24 0.04 -35.08 -3.81
N ALA A 25 -0.18 -35.17 -5.12
CA ALA A 25 0.58 -36.08 -5.98
C ALA A 25 2.08 -35.74 -6.08
N SER A 26 2.43 -34.47 -5.84
CA SER A 26 3.81 -33.95 -5.87
C SER A 26 4.51 -34.01 -4.51
N ASP A 27 3.77 -34.22 -3.42
CA ASP A 27 4.32 -34.26 -2.05
C ASP A 27 3.98 -35.58 -1.36
N LYS A 28 4.53 -36.65 -1.95
CA LYS A 28 4.39 -38.03 -1.49
C LYS A 28 5.69 -38.81 -1.70
N THR A 29 5.86 -39.89 -0.95
CA THR A 29 6.96 -40.84 -1.18
C THR A 29 6.73 -41.66 -2.46
N ALA A 30 7.80 -42.22 -3.03
CA ALA A 30 7.70 -43.09 -4.21
C ALA A 30 6.82 -44.34 -3.96
N GLY A 31 6.85 -44.91 -2.75
CA GLY A 31 6.01 -46.05 -2.36
C GLY A 31 4.56 -45.71 -1.98
N CYS A 32 4.07 -44.50 -2.31
CA CYS A 32 2.69 -44.06 -2.12
C CYS A 32 1.99 -43.90 -3.48
N ALA A 33 0.86 -44.58 -3.68
CA ALA A 33 -0.04 -44.39 -4.82
C ALA A 33 -1.33 -43.70 -4.41
N LEU A 34 -1.83 -42.81 -5.28
CA LEU A 34 -3.07 -42.07 -5.08
C LEU A 34 -4.16 -42.56 -6.06
N SER A 35 -5.39 -42.68 -5.58
CA SER A 35 -6.57 -43.06 -6.38
C SER A 35 -7.85 -42.39 -5.84
N GLY A 36 -8.99 -42.63 -6.50
CA GLY A 36 -10.28 -42.03 -6.11
C GLY A 36 -10.25 -40.51 -6.12
N SER A 37 -9.76 -39.92 -7.22
CA SER A 37 -9.50 -38.47 -7.34
C SER A 37 -8.55 -37.94 -6.27
N ASN A 38 -7.50 -38.70 -5.97
CA ASN A 38 -6.50 -38.41 -4.94
C ASN A 38 -7.04 -38.33 -3.50
N LEU A 39 -8.18 -38.96 -3.20
CA LEU A 39 -8.68 -39.09 -1.83
C LEU A 39 -8.21 -40.36 -1.14
N ILE A 40 -7.70 -41.34 -1.89
CA ILE A 40 -7.19 -42.61 -1.36
C ILE A 40 -5.68 -42.64 -1.53
N ALA A 41 -4.93 -42.71 -0.43
CA ALA A 41 -3.49 -42.93 -0.41
C ALA A 41 -3.17 -44.36 0.01
N SER A 42 -2.32 -45.07 -0.73
CA SER A 42 -2.03 -46.48 -0.51
C SER A 42 -0.55 -46.83 -0.64
N ALA A 43 -0.10 -47.79 0.15
CA ALA A 43 1.25 -48.34 0.09
C ALA A 43 1.40 -49.29 -1.09
N THR A 44 2.35 -48.99 -1.99
CA THR A 44 2.68 -49.88 -3.12
C THR A 44 3.81 -50.87 -2.80
N ALA A 45 4.57 -50.61 -1.74
CA ALA A 45 5.66 -51.46 -1.28
C ALA A 45 5.77 -51.40 0.25
N THR A 46 6.26 -52.48 0.85
CA THR A 46 6.61 -52.49 2.27
C THR A 46 7.93 -51.75 2.47
N ALA A 47 7.92 -50.69 3.27
CA ALA A 47 9.09 -49.87 3.57
C ALA A 47 9.00 -49.30 4.99
N ASN A 48 10.09 -48.70 5.48
CA ASN A 48 10.11 -48.10 6.81
C ASN A 48 9.02 -47.04 6.97
N TYR A 49 8.87 -46.13 5.99
CA TYR A 49 7.79 -45.14 5.93
C TYR A 49 7.48 -44.73 4.50
N ASN A 50 6.20 -44.76 4.15
CA ASN A 50 5.63 -44.16 2.95
C ASN A 50 4.52 -43.20 3.36
N GLY A 51 4.30 -42.10 2.65
CA GLY A 51 3.25 -41.18 3.01
C GLY A 51 3.01 -40.06 2.01
N VAL A 52 2.10 -39.17 2.38
CA VAL A 52 1.65 -38.04 1.56
C VAL A 52 1.09 -36.93 2.44
N ARG A 53 1.30 -35.68 2.04
CA ARG A 53 0.62 -34.49 2.60
C ARG A 53 -0.55 -34.05 1.71
N SER A 54 -1.50 -33.30 2.26
CA SER A 54 -2.55 -32.66 1.47
C SER A 54 -1.99 -31.57 0.54
N VAL A 55 -2.78 -31.16 -0.45
CA VAL A 55 -2.47 -29.98 -1.27
C VAL A 55 -2.60 -28.70 -0.43
N GLN A 56 -3.65 -28.62 0.40
CA GLN A 56 -3.93 -27.43 1.17
C GLN A 56 -3.10 -27.39 2.46
N VAL A 57 -2.50 -26.23 2.70
CA VAL A 57 -1.84 -25.86 3.95
C VAL A 57 -2.79 -25.07 4.84
N LEU A 58 -2.68 -25.27 6.15
CA LEU A 58 -3.51 -24.64 7.18
C LEU A 58 -2.60 -23.83 8.12
N SER A 59 -2.88 -22.53 8.29
CA SER A 59 -2.06 -21.62 9.11
C SER A 59 -2.83 -20.86 10.19
N SER A 60 -4.16 -20.90 10.17
CA SER A 60 -5.07 -20.30 11.17
C SER A 60 -6.42 -21.01 11.12
N GLY A 61 -7.30 -20.78 12.10
CA GLY A 61 -8.66 -21.32 12.13
C GLY A 61 -8.80 -22.74 12.67
N GLN A 62 -10.05 -23.18 12.76
CA GLN A 62 -10.43 -24.52 13.20
C GLN A 62 -10.90 -25.37 12.01
N TRP A 63 -10.35 -26.57 11.90
CA TRP A 63 -10.51 -27.45 10.74
C TRP A 63 -10.85 -28.87 11.14
N TYR A 64 -11.77 -29.48 10.42
CA TYR A 64 -12.22 -30.85 10.65
C TYR A 64 -12.13 -31.68 9.37
N TRP A 65 -11.63 -32.91 9.48
CA TRP A 65 -11.70 -33.92 8.42
C TRP A 65 -11.76 -35.33 8.99
N GLU A 66 -12.15 -36.28 8.15
CA GLU A 66 -12.26 -37.69 8.51
C GLU A 66 -11.30 -38.52 7.66
N THR A 67 -10.70 -39.55 8.26
CA THR A 67 -9.95 -40.57 7.52
C THR A 67 -10.45 -41.97 7.86
N ALA A 68 -10.65 -42.80 6.84
CA ALA A 68 -10.93 -44.22 7.02
C ALA A 68 -9.64 -45.01 6.77
N LEU A 69 -9.28 -45.86 7.72
CA LEU A 69 -8.05 -46.66 7.68
C LEU A 69 -8.35 -48.07 7.15
N ALA A 70 -7.49 -48.58 6.28
CA ALA A 70 -7.52 -49.95 5.79
C ALA A 70 -6.16 -50.63 5.99
N PHE A 71 -6.16 -51.69 6.79
CA PHE A 71 -4.98 -52.48 7.13
C PHE A 71 -4.89 -53.72 6.22
N ALA A 72 -3.66 -54.07 5.82
CA ALA A 72 -3.34 -55.29 5.10
C ALA A 72 -2.77 -56.33 6.07
N SER A 73 -2.72 -57.60 5.66
CA SER A 73 -2.19 -58.67 6.51
C SER A 73 -0.67 -58.52 6.72
N GLY A 74 -0.26 -58.22 7.95
CA GLY A 74 1.12 -58.13 8.40
C GLY A 74 1.20 -57.68 9.86
N THR A 75 2.24 -58.07 10.60
CA THR A 75 2.44 -57.68 12.01
C THR A 75 3.54 -56.63 12.14
N GLY A 76 3.29 -55.59 12.94
CA GLY A 76 4.36 -54.77 13.55
C GLY A 76 4.64 -53.38 12.96
N TYR A 77 3.73 -52.75 12.18
CA TYR A 77 4.07 -51.47 11.54
C TYR A 77 2.93 -50.42 11.46
N VAL A 78 3.33 -49.16 11.23
CA VAL A 78 2.56 -47.92 11.36
C VAL A 78 1.57 -47.72 10.21
N LEU A 79 0.32 -47.43 10.54
CA LEU A 79 -0.67 -46.74 9.69
C LEU A 79 -1.21 -45.58 10.52
N ALA A 80 -0.89 -44.34 10.16
CA ALA A 80 -1.27 -43.17 10.94
C ALA A 80 -1.69 -42.02 10.03
N ALA A 81 -2.80 -41.38 10.38
CA ALA A 81 -3.18 -40.07 9.88
C ALA A 81 -2.86 -39.02 10.95
N GLY A 82 -2.52 -37.82 10.51
CA GLY A 82 -2.01 -36.78 11.39
C GLY A 82 -1.88 -35.44 10.68
N ILE A 83 -1.00 -34.62 11.22
CA ILE A 83 -0.57 -33.36 10.62
C ILE A 83 0.96 -33.32 10.53
N ALA A 84 1.48 -32.66 9.51
CA ALA A 84 2.91 -32.45 9.32
C ALA A 84 3.20 -31.09 8.68
N ARG A 85 4.39 -30.58 8.96
CA ARG A 85 4.96 -29.39 8.29
C ARG A 85 5.84 -29.81 7.10
N THR A 86 6.27 -28.85 6.29
CA THR A 86 7.24 -29.11 5.20
C THR A 86 8.59 -29.61 5.72
N GLY A 87 9.02 -29.17 6.92
CA GLY A 87 10.23 -29.63 7.60
C GLY A 87 10.19 -31.08 8.12
N PHE A 88 9.06 -31.79 8.00
CA PHE A 88 8.96 -33.21 8.33
C PHE A 88 9.34 -34.10 7.13
N ALA A 89 10.27 -35.03 7.35
CA ALA A 89 10.74 -35.98 6.34
C ALA A 89 9.83 -37.24 6.28
N ILE A 90 8.79 -37.20 5.43
CA ILE A 90 7.73 -38.22 5.34
C ILE A 90 8.26 -39.65 5.11
N GLY A 91 9.37 -39.81 4.39
CA GLY A 91 9.89 -41.11 3.99
C GLY A 91 10.92 -41.75 4.93
N SER A 92 11.37 -41.04 5.97
CA SER A 92 12.48 -41.51 6.83
C SER A 92 12.19 -41.47 8.32
N THR A 93 11.15 -40.75 8.74
CA THR A 93 10.79 -40.60 10.16
C THR A 93 9.32 -40.97 10.37
N GLN A 94 8.99 -41.66 11.46
CA GLN A 94 7.59 -41.94 11.81
C GLN A 94 6.84 -40.65 12.13
N LEU A 95 5.61 -40.55 11.63
CA LEU A 95 4.74 -39.41 11.87
C LEU A 95 4.42 -39.29 13.37
N GLY A 96 4.66 -38.11 13.94
CA GLY A 96 4.49 -37.79 15.37
C GLY A 96 5.72 -38.07 16.23
N THR A 97 6.77 -38.72 15.71
CA THR A 97 7.94 -39.11 16.53
C THR A 97 9.17 -38.23 16.34
N ASP A 98 9.11 -37.21 15.48
CA ASP A 98 10.23 -36.28 15.36
C ASP A 98 10.33 -35.43 16.64
N GLY A 99 11.54 -35.27 17.19
CA GLY A 99 11.75 -34.46 18.41
C GLY A 99 11.60 -32.95 18.18
N ALA A 100 11.59 -32.51 16.92
CA ALA A 100 11.47 -31.10 16.54
C ALA A 100 10.04 -30.58 16.64
N GLY A 101 9.03 -31.46 16.71
CA GLY A 101 7.61 -31.09 16.70
C GLY A 101 7.12 -30.66 15.31
N ASN A 102 7.67 -31.23 14.24
CA ASN A 102 7.26 -30.99 12.86
C ASN A 102 6.10 -31.89 12.40
N SER A 103 5.71 -32.87 13.20
CA SER A 103 4.56 -33.75 12.96
C SER A 103 3.85 -34.16 14.25
N ALA A 104 2.56 -34.44 14.13
CA ALA A 104 1.73 -34.99 15.20
C ALA A 104 0.74 -35.99 14.59
N ALA A 105 0.57 -37.17 15.18
CA ALA A 105 -0.26 -38.20 14.55
C ALA A 105 -0.86 -39.19 15.53
N GLY A 106 -1.89 -39.87 15.02
CA GLY A 106 -2.53 -41.00 15.65
C GLY A 106 -4.05 -40.98 15.46
N PRO A 107 -4.73 -42.01 15.97
CA PRO A 107 -4.14 -43.18 16.64
C PRO A 107 -3.39 -44.08 15.66
N GLY A 108 -2.29 -44.69 16.11
CA GLY A 108 -1.71 -45.85 15.44
C GLY A 108 -2.55 -47.11 15.69
N GLN A 109 -2.16 -48.27 15.13
CA GLN A 109 -2.86 -49.54 15.37
C GLN A 109 -2.90 -49.91 16.88
N ASP A 110 -1.88 -49.47 17.62
CA ASP A 110 -1.76 -49.61 19.07
C ASP A 110 -2.61 -48.62 19.87
N GLY A 111 -3.36 -47.74 19.21
CA GLY A 111 -4.22 -46.72 19.81
C GLY A 111 -3.51 -45.45 20.27
N GLN A 112 -2.18 -45.46 20.29
CA GLN A 112 -1.39 -44.35 20.79
C GLN A 112 -1.39 -43.15 19.83
N VAL A 113 -1.48 -41.95 20.40
CA VAL A 113 -1.25 -40.67 19.70
C VAL A 113 0.09 -40.08 20.12
N ARG A 114 0.79 -39.41 19.20
CA ARG A 114 2.20 -39.04 19.35
C ARG A 114 2.50 -37.62 18.87
N TYR A 115 3.35 -36.94 19.63
CA TYR A 115 3.91 -35.62 19.31
C TYR A 115 5.27 -35.44 19.99
N LYS A 116 6.22 -34.79 19.29
CA LYS A 116 7.60 -34.53 19.79
C LYS A 116 8.37 -35.77 20.26
N GLY A 117 8.15 -36.92 19.61
CA GLY A 117 8.83 -38.16 20.00
C GLY A 117 8.19 -38.92 21.17
N ALA A 118 7.14 -38.37 21.79
CA ALA A 118 6.48 -38.95 22.95
C ALA A 118 5.05 -39.42 22.63
N VAL A 119 4.57 -40.40 23.39
CA VAL A 119 3.15 -40.78 23.44
C VAL A 119 2.42 -39.74 24.29
N THR A 120 1.47 -39.03 23.71
CA THR A 120 0.72 -37.95 24.38
C THR A 120 -0.66 -38.37 24.84
N GLY A 121 -1.15 -39.53 24.39
CA GLY A 121 -2.43 -40.10 24.81
C GLY A 121 -2.74 -41.42 24.09
N ASP A 122 -3.95 -41.93 24.33
CA ASP A 122 -4.48 -43.16 23.74
C ASP A 122 -5.94 -42.92 23.34
N ALA A 123 -6.25 -43.11 22.05
CA ALA A 123 -7.60 -42.95 21.49
C ALA A 123 -8.33 -44.28 21.25
N GLY A 124 -7.72 -45.42 21.64
CA GLY A 124 -8.21 -46.77 21.39
C GLY A 124 -7.64 -47.38 20.11
N THR A 125 -7.63 -48.71 20.01
CA THR A 125 -7.11 -49.41 18.82
C THR A 125 -8.02 -49.18 17.60
N VAL A 126 -7.40 -48.99 16.43
CA VAL A 126 -8.10 -48.85 15.15
C VAL A 126 -8.07 -50.15 14.35
N ALA A 127 -9.21 -50.49 13.75
CA ALA A 127 -9.38 -51.60 12.81
C ALA A 127 -9.79 -51.08 11.42
N THR A 128 -9.65 -51.95 10.41
CA THR A 128 -10.10 -51.65 9.04
C THR A 128 -11.57 -51.24 9.03
N GLY A 129 -11.86 -50.09 8.42
CA GLY A 129 -13.22 -49.54 8.33
C GLY A 129 -13.60 -48.60 9.50
N ASN A 130 -12.74 -48.42 10.50
CA ASN A 130 -12.93 -47.33 11.47
C ASN A 130 -12.64 -45.97 10.82
N VAL A 131 -13.44 -44.96 11.20
CA VAL A 131 -13.23 -43.57 10.82
C VAL A 131 -12.53 -42.85 11.97
N VAL A 132 -11.38 -42.27 11.69
CA VAL A 132 -10.67 -41.34 12.57
C VAL A 132 -11.11 -39.93 12.23
N ARG A 133 -11.60 -39.21 13.23
CA ARG A 133 -11.95 -37.80 13.16
C ARG A 133 -10.76 -36.97 13.57
N HIS A 134 -10.44 -35.96 12.80
CA HIS A 134 -9.35 -35.04 13.06
C HIS A 134 -9.89 -33.63 13.28
N HIS A 135 -9.40 -32.97 14.32
CA HIS A 135 -9.75 -31.58 14.60
C HIS A 135 -8.49 -30.79 14.92
N LEU A 136 -8.14 -29.87 14.04
CA LEU A 136 -7.00 -28.98 14.17
C LEU A 136 -7.52 -27.56 14.43
N ASP A 137 -7.17 -27.01 15.58
CA ASP A 137 -7.50 -25.65 15.99
C ASP A 137 -6.20 -24.85 16.09
N LEU A 138 -5.88 -24.07 15.07
CA LEU A 138 -4.66 -23.27 15.03
C LEU A 138 -4.81 -21.94 15.79
N ASP A 139 -6.04 -21.53 16.11
CA ASP A 139 -6.30 -20.33 16.91
C ASP A 139 -6.02 -20.60 18.39
N ALA A 140 -6.38 -21.80 18.89
CA ALA A 140 -6.00 -22.27 20.22
C ALA A 140 -4.68 -23.08 20.24
N GLY A 141 -4.11 -23.36 19.06
CA GLY A 141 -2.88 -24.13 18.91
C GLY A 141 -2.99 -25.58 19.37
N THR A 142 -4.12 -26.26 19.11
CA THR A 142 -4.36 -27.65 19.52
C THR A 142 -4.69 -28.57 18.35
N TYR A 143 -4.29 -29.84 18.46
CA TYR A 143 -4.70 -30.91 17.55
C TYR A 143 -5.25 -32.08 18.34
N ARG A 144 -6.46 -32.54 18.01
CA ARG A 144 -7.14 -33.65 18.68
C ARG A 144 -7.72 -34.64 17.67
N VAL A 145 -7.81 -35.90 18.08
CA VAL A 145 -8.36 -37.00 17.28
C VAL A 145 -9.35 -37.82 18.07
N ALA A 146 -10.26 -38.51 17.38
CA ALA A 146 -11.18 -39.45 18.00
C ALA A 146 -11.56 -40.55 17.00
N ILE A 147 -11.70 -41.79 17.47
CA ILE A 147 -12.18 -42.89 16.64
C ILE A 147 -13.70 -42.94 16.73
N ALA A 148 -14.36 -43.03 15.57
CA ALA A 148 -15.81 -43.19 15.47
C ALA A 148 -16.55 -42.18 16.37
N GLY A 149 -17.56 -42.60 17.15
CA GLY A 149 -18.26 -41.76 18.12
C GLY A 149 -17.54 -41.57 19.47
N GLY A 150 -16.28 -41.97 19.61
CA GLY A 150 -15.52 -41.95 20.86
C GLY A 150 -15.17 -40.55 21.40
N ALA A 151 -14.47 -40.50 22.53
CA ALA A 151 -14.02 -39.24 23.13
C ALA A 151 -12.85 -38.60 22.34
N TRP A 152 -12.77 -37.27 22.37
CA TRP A 152 -11.64 -36.53 21.79
C TRP A 152 -10.39 -36.66 22.66
N VAL A 153 -9.26 -37.00 22.02
CA VAL A 153 -7.94 -37.09 22.66
C VAL A 153 -7.03 -36.01 22.08
N ILE A 154 -6.43 -35.21 22.96
CA ILE A 154 -5.47 -34.17 22.57
C ILE A 154 -4.16 -34.86 22.16
N VAL A 155 -3.74 -34.63 20.93
CA VAL A 155 -2.48 -35.14 20.37
C VAL A 155 -1.35 -34.13 20.61
N ALA A 156 -1.62 -32.85 20.35
CA ALA A 156 -0.63 -31.79 20.46
C ALA A 156 -1.26 -30.46 20.92
N THR A 157 -0.45 -29.66 21.61
CA THR A 157 -0.77 -28.28 22.05
C THR A 157 0.41 -27.35 21.74
N GLY A 158 0.16 -26.04 21.78
CA GLY A 158 1.16 -25.03 21.45
C GLY A 158 1.56 -25.04 19.97
N LEU A 159 0.64 -25.45 19.10
CA LEU A 159 0.83 -25.41 17.65
C LEU A 159 0.74 -23.97 17.15
N SER A 160 1.63 -23.61 16.24
CA SER A 160 1.60 -22.35 15.49
C SER A 160 1.96 -22.62 14.03
N GLY A 161 1.93 -21.60 13.17
CA GLY A 161 2.41 -21.69 11.78
C GLY A 161 1.66 -22.70 10.90
N SER A 162 2.31 -23.13 9.82
CA SER A 162 1.65 -23.86 8.72
C SER A 162 1.72 -25.37 8.87
N TRP A 163 0.57 -26.05 8.74
CA TRP A 163 0.41 -27.50 8.88
C TRP A 163 -0.41 -28.09 7.73
N TYR A 164 -0.09 -29.33 7.36
CA TYR A 164 -0.82 -30.11 6.36
C TYR A 164 -1.41 -31.34 7.03
N PRO A 165 -2.67 -31.71 6.75
CA PRO A 165 -3.11 -33.09 6.86
C PRO A 165 -2.09 -34.03 6.21
N CYS A 166 -1.76 -35.11 6.92
CA CYS A 166 -0.71 -36.04 6.51
C CYS A 166 -1.16 -37.49 6.79
N ALA A 167 -0.76 -38.39 5.90
CA ALA A 167 -0.98 -39.82 6.01
C ALA A 167 0.35 -40.55 5.83
N GLN A 168 0.59 -41.57 6.67
CA GLN A 168 1.78 -42.41 6.61
C GLN A 168 1.45 -43.89 6.84
N PHE A 169 2.14 -44.76 6.12
CA PHE A 169 1.97 -46.20 6.12
C PHE A 169 3.27 -46.93 5.79
N THR A 170 3.30 -48.24 6.03
CA THR A 170 4.54 -49.03 6.08
C THR A 170 4.43 -50.38 5.38
N VAL A 171 3.28 -51.05 5.47
CA VAL A 171 3.03 -52.36 4.84
C VAL A 171 2.34 -52.16 3.50
N SER A 172 2.80 -52.87 2.46
CA SER A 172 2.13 -52.88 1.16
C SER A 172 0.65 -53.26 1.29
N GLY A 173 -0.23 -52.51 0.62
CA GLY A 173 -1.68 -52.68 0.71
C GLY A 173 -2.38 -51.91 1.84
N HIS A 174 -1.65 -51.29 2.78
CA HIS A 174 -2.25 -50.30 3.68
C HIS A 174 -2.81 -49.13 2.87
N ALA A 175 -3.98 -48.63 3.27
CA ALA A 175 -4.59 -47.47 2.63
C ALA A 175 -5.31 -46.56 3.62
N ILE A 176 -5.36 -45.27 3.28
CA ILE A 176 -6.11 -44.23 3.97
C ILE A 176 -7.00 -43.53 2.96
N THR A 177 -8.31 -43.52 3.22
CA THR A 177 -9.28 -42.73 2.45
C THR A 177 -9.64 -41.49 3.25
N ALA A 178 -9.36 -40.31 2.71
CA ALA A 178 -9.72 -39.04 3.34
C ALA A 178 -11.08 -38.55 2.84
N ASN A 179 -11.91 -38.07 3.76
CA ASN A 179 -12.98 -37.14 3.46
C ASN A 179 -12.55 -35.77 3.98
N PHE A 180 -12.21 -34.87 3.06
CA PHE A 180 -11.86 -33.48 3.39
C PHE A 180 -13.08 -32.56 3.39
N GLY A 181 -14.31 -33.06 3.31
CA GLY A 181 -15.56 -32.28 3.39
C GLY A 181 -16.31 -32.11 2.07
N ALA A 182 -15.78 -32.65 0.96
CA ALA A 182 -16.49 -32.66 -0.33
C ALA A 182 -17.77 -33.52 -0.30
N THR A 183 -17.82 -34.51 0.60
CA THR A 183 -18.99 -35.32 0.90
C THR A 183 -19.38 -35.16 2.36
N ALA A 184 -20.65 -35.42 2.70
CA ALA A 184 -21.11 -35.37 4.08
C ALA A 184 -20.24 -36.24 5.00
N PHE A 185 -19.91 -35.72 6.18
CA PHE A 185 -19.18 -36.46 7.20
C PHE A 185 -20.06 -37.50 7.88
N VAL A 186 -19.44 -38.57 8.35
CA VAL A 186 -20.13 -39.63 9.11
C VAL A 186 -20.52 -39.10 10.50
N TYR A 187 -19.66 -38.26 11.09
CA TYR A 187 -19.87 -37.70 12.41
C TYR A 187 -20.10 -36.18 12.38
N ALA A 188 -20.73 -35.68 13.43
CA ALA A 188 -20.95 -34.25 13.60
C ALA A 188 -19.61 -33.50 13.67
N VAL A 189 -19.53 -32.42 12.90
CA VAL A 189 -18.43 -31.46 12.93
C VAL A 189 -18.48 -30.73 14.28
N PRO A 190 -17.36 -30.63 15.03
CA PRO A 190 -17.32 -29.88 16.27
C PRO A 190 -17.76 -28.43 16.10
N ASP A 191 -18.45 -27.88 17.10
CA ASP A 191 -18.87 -26.47 17.09
C ASP A 191 -17.68 -25.54 16.88
N GLY A 192 -17.82 -24.60 15.94
CA GLY A 192 -16.77 -23.65 15.57
C GLY A 192 -15.76 -24.16 14.53
N ALA A 193 -15.72 -25.46 14.24
CA ALA A 193 -14.83 -26.01 13.23
C ALA A 193 -15.38 -25.83 11.81
N SER A 194 -14.49 -25.51 10.86
CA SER A 194 -14.79 -25.57 9.44
C SER A 194 -15.10 -27.01 9.05
N SER A 195 -16.26 -27.21 8.42
CA SER A 195 -16.66 -28.50 7.84
C SER A 195 -15.78 -28.83 6.63
N GLY A 196 -14.65 -29.47 6.87
CA GLY A 196 -13.69 -29.84 5.84
C GLY A 196 -12.48 -28.94 5.73
N VAL A 197 -11.49 -29.41 4.96
CA VAL A 197 -10.25 -28.73 4.62
C VAL A 197 -10.38 -28.23 3.18
N TRP A 198 -10.47 -26.91 3.01
CA TRP A 198 -10.72 -26.28 1.72
C TRP A 198 -10.00 -24.94 1.59
N ALA A 199 -9.81 -24.51 0.35
CA ALA A 199 -9.51 -23.13 0.00
C ALA A 199 -10.73 -22.48 -0.66
N VAL A 200 -10.74 -21.15 -0.72
CA VAL A 200 -11.66 -20.41 -1.57
C VAL A 200 -11.01 -20.28 -2.94
N SER A 201 -11.71 -20.65 -4.02
CA SER A 201 -11.22 -20.38 -5.37
C SER A 201 -11.09 -18.88 -5.60
N ALA A 202 -10.28 -18.46 -6.57
CA ALA A 202 -10.30 -17.06 -6.97
C ALA A 202 -11.73 -16.66 -7.41
N SER A 203 -12.14 -15.44 -7.06
CA SER A 203 -13.34 -14.83 -7.63
C SER A 203 -13.18 -14.71 -9.15
N THR A 204 -14.24 -14.94 -9.89
CA THR A 204 -14.21 -14.88 -11.37
C THR A 204 -15.03 -13.71 -11.89
N PRO A 205 -14.63 -13.04 -12.99
CA PRO A 205 -15.41 -11.95 -13.58
C PRO A 205 -16.83 -12.38 -13.95
N ALA A 206 -17.83 -11.55 -13.61
CA ALA A 206 -19.24 -11.80 -13.84
C ALA A 206 -19.97 -10.59 -14.45
N THR A 207 -19.28 -9.89 -15.37
CA THR A 207 -19.72 -8.62 -15.97
C THR A 207 -21.19 -8.64 -16.42
N LYS A 208 -21.91 -7.57 -16.09
CA LYS A 208 -23.32 -7.37 -16.45
C LYS A 208 -23.49 -6.25 -17.47
N TYR A 209 -24.42 -6.46 -18.40
CA TYR A 209 -24.72 -5.57 -19.51
C TYR A 209 -26.19 -5.16 -19.48
N LEU A 210 -26.45 -3.89 -19.16
CA LEU A 210 -27.78 -3.29 -19.12
C LEU A 210 -27.81 -2.04 -20.01
N ALA A 211 -29.00 -1.62 -20.41
CA ALA A 211 -29.15 -0.41 -21.20
C ALA A 211 -30.52 0.25 -20.98
N SER A 212 -30.66 1.45 -21.53
CA SER A 212 -31.94 2.16 -21.63
C SER A 212 -32.87 1.60 -22.72
N GLU A 213 -32.32 0.86 -23.67
CA GLU A 213 -33.02 0.16 -24.76
C GLU A 213 -32.28 -1.15 -25.07
N THR A 214 -33.01 -2.17 -25.50
CA THR A 214 -32.41 -3.48 -25.77
C THR A 214 -31.61 -3.39 -27.05
N VAL A 215 -30.30 -3.67 -26.96
CA VAL A 215 -29.38 -3.66 -28.09
C VAL A 215 -28.45 -4.86 -28.02
N ILE A 216 -27.94 -5.28 -29.17
CA ILE A 216 -26.92 -6.32 -29.27
C ILE A 216 -25.64 -5.74 -29.87
N THR A 217 -24.49 -6.14 -29.35
CA THR A 217 -23.22 -5.68 -29.92
C THR A 217 -22.93 -6.33 -31.26
N LEU A 218 -22.14 -5.67 -32.11
CA LEU A 218 -21.70 -6.23 -33.37
C LEU A 218 -20.84 -7.50 -33.17
N PRO A 219 -20.78 -8.42 -34.15
CA PRO A 219 -19.87 -9.57 -34.09
C PRO A 219 -18.38 -9.19 -34.03
N THR A 220 -18.03 -7.98 -34.51
CA THR A 220 -16.67 -7.44 -34.50
C THR A 220 -16.40 -6.53 -33.29
N ALA A 221 -17.42 -6.24 -32.48
CA ALA A 221 -17.27 -5.38 -31.31
C ALA A 221 -16.65 -6.14 -30.14
N THR A 222 -16.18 -5.40 -29.13
CA THR A 222 -15.75 -5.99 -27.85
C THR A 222 -16.65 -5.47 -26.73
N PRO A 223 -17.38 -6.34 -26.02
CA PRO A 223 -17.56 -7.78 -26.30
C PRO A 223 -18.43 -8.02 -27.55
N ALA A 224 -18.22 -9.14 -28.25
CA ALA A 224 -18.93 -9.46 -29.50
C ALA A 224 -20.27 -10.18 -29.24
N ASN A 225 -21.29 -9.87 -30.04
CA ASN A 225 -22.63 -10.51 -29.97
C ASN A 225 -23.30 -10.50 -28.58
N THR A 226 -22.98 -9.51 -27.75
CA THR A 226 -23.45 -9.40 -26.37
C THR A 226 -24.75 -8.63 -26.31
N LEU A 227 -25.75 -9.20 -25.63
CA LEU A 227 -27.04 -8.54 -25.40
C LEU A 227 -26.96 -7.57 -24.21
N TYR A 228 -27.32 -6.32 -24.44
CA TYR A 228 -27.59 -5.32 -23.40
C TYR A 228 -29.11 -5.22 -23.22
N LEU A 229 -29.60 -5.53 -22.02
CA LEU A 229 -31.04 -5.58 -21.74
C LEU A 229 -31.61 -4.21 -21.37
N ALA A 230 -32.75 -3.82 -21.94
CA ALA A 230 -33.52 -2.66 -21.50
C ALA A 230 -34.06 -2.84 -20.09
N ARG A 231 -33.31 -2.40 -19.07
CA ARG A 231 -33.78 -2.41 -17.68
C ARG A 231 -33.65 -1.07 -16.98
N LEU A 232 -32.88 -0.12 -17.50
CA LEU A 232 -32.77 1.20 -16.89
C LEU A 232 -34.11 1.94 -16.96
N MET A 233 -34.62 2.39 -15.81
CA MET A 233 -35.86 3.14 -15.75
C MET A 233 -35.66 4.59 -16.22
N ARG A 234 -36.45 5.04 -17.21
CA ARG A 234 -36.31 6.39 -17.80
C ARG A 234 -36.74 7.53 -16.90
N ASN A 235 -37.58 7.26 -15.89
CA ASN A 235 -38.05 8.27 -14.94
C ASN A 235 -36.97 8.72 -13.95
N ALA A 236 -35.85 8.01 -13.85
CA ALA A 236 -34.73 8.31 -12.96
C ALA A 236 -33.51 8.89 -13.71
N ASP A 237 -33.73 9.79 -14.70
CA ASP A 237 -32.69 10.33 -15.62
C ASP A 237 -31.30 10.42 -14.98
N PRO A 238 -30.33 9.57 -15.38
CA PRO A 238 -29.02 9.52 -14.74
C PRO A 238 -28.34 10.89 -14.77
N LYS A 239 -27.79 11.28 -13.61
CA LYS A 239 -27.10 12.54 -13.41
C LYS A 239 -25.63 12.34 -13.13
N LEU A 240 -24.78 13.18 -13.70
CA LEU A 240 -23.38 13.30 -13.35
C LEU A 240 -23.13 14.70 -12.79
N THR A 241 -22.82 14.80 -11.50
CA THR A 241 -22.49 16.05 -10.82
C THR A 241 -21.01 16.04 -10.47
N ARG A 242 -20.29 17.07 -10.90
CA ARG A 242 -18.88 17.31 -10.57
C ARG A 242 -18.76 18.72 -10.02
N ARG A 243 -18.40 18.86 -8.75
CA ARG A 243 -18.19 20.14 -8.09
C ARG A 243 -16.83 20.16 -7.41
N VAL A 244 -16.15 21.29 -7.51
CA VAL A 244 -14.86 21.51 -6.86
C VAL A 244 -14.97 22.61 -5.84
N SER A 245 -14.18 22.51 -4.78
CA SER A 245 -14.12 23.48 -3.70
C SER A 245 -12.67 23.75 -3.31
N CYS A 246 -12.40 24.94 -2.79
CA CYS A 246 -11.09 25.32 -2.27
C CYS A 246 -11.23 26.14 -0.99
N TRP A 247 -10.15 26.25 -0.22
CA TRP A 247 -10.20 26.79 1.14
C TRP A 247 -10.78 28.20 1.27
N PRO A 248 -10.63 29.18 0.33
CA PRO A 248 -11.18 30.52 0.51
C PRO A 248 -12.71 30.53 0.62
N TRP A 249 -13.39 29.60 -0.05
CA TRP A 249 -14.85 29.54 -0.09
C TRP A 249 -15.48 28.97 1.18
N GLY A 250 -14.70 28.27 2.01
CA GLY A 250 -15.17 27.66 3.26
C GLY A 250 -16.30 26.64 3.10
N GLY A 251 -16.56 26.17 1.88
CA GLY A 251 -17.63 25.24 1.54
C GLY A 251 -17.22 23.77 1.66
N ASP A 252 -18.18 22.87 1.44
CA ASP A 252 -17.99 21.42 1.45
C ASP A 252 -16.87 20.98 0.49
N ALA A 253 -16.28 19.81 0.76
CA ALA A 253 -15.25 19.23 -0.09
C ALA A 253 -15.74 19.02 -1.54
N SER A 254 -14.80 19.00 -2.48
CA SER A 254 -15.06 18.59 -3.87
C SER A 254 -15.78 17.25 -3.91
N ALA A 255 -16.77 17.14 -4.80
CA ALA A 255 -17.63 15.97 -4.90
C ALA A 255 -17.85 15.60 -6.37
N THR A 256 -17.72 14.32 -6.68
CA THR A 256 -18.15 13.73 -7.95
C THR A 256 -19.18 12.67 -7.67
N LEU A 257 -20.35 12.80 -8.27
CA LEU A 257 -21.50 11.96 -7.97
C LEU A 257 -22.14 11.53 -9.28
N ILE A 258 -22.26 10.21 -9.45
CA ILE A 258 -23.16 9.62 -10.44
C ILE A 258 -24.43 9.28 -9.68
N GLY A 259 -25.58 9.76 -10.16
CA GLY A 259 -26.86 9.42 -9.54
C GLY A 259 -27.14 7.91 -9.63
N ASP A 260 -27.87 7.39 -8.65
CA ASP A 260 -28.21 5.97 -8.57
C ASP A 260 -28.87 5.47 -9.87
N LEU A 261 -28.45 4.27 -10.29
CA LEU A 261 -29.01 3.63 -11.47
C LEU A 261 -30.11 2.67 -11.03
N VAL A 262 -31.35 2.98 -11.40
CA VAL A 262 -32.51 2.16 -11.02
C VAL A 262 -32.96 1.28 -12.17
N PHE A 263 -33.01 -0.02 -11.92
CA PHE A 263 -33.35 -1.05 -12.88
C PHE A 263 -34.70 -1.69 -12.58
N ALA A 264 -35.47 -1.97 -13.65
CA ALA A 264 -36.70 -2.75 -13.57
C ALA A 264 -36.41 -4.24 -13.31
N ASN A 265 -37.08 -4.81 -12.31
CA ASN A 265 -36.96 -6.21 -11.89
C ASN A 265 -38.32 -6.87 -11.60
N ARG A 266 -39.41 -6.40 -12.23
CA ARG A 266 -40.75 -7.00 -12.06
C ARG A 266 -40.82 -8.48 -12.49
N ASP A 267 -39.93 -8.90 -13.38
CA ASP A 267 -39.78 -10.28 -13.87
C ASP A 267 -38.84 -11.14 -13.01
N ARG A 268 -38.25 -10.57 -11.94
CA ARG A 268 -37.24 -11.20 -11.08
C ARG A 268 -35.96 -11.62 -11.81
N GLY A 269 -35.74 -11.12 -13.02
CA GLY A 269 -34.58 -11.49 -13.85
C GLY A 269 -33.22 -11.03 -13.29
N LEU A 270 -33.21 -10.13 -12.32
CA LEU A 270 -32.01 -9.64 -11.62
C LEU A 270 -31.81 -10.29 -10.24
N ASP A 271 -32.67 -11.20 -9.79
CA ASP A 271 -32.57 -11.81 -8.45
C ASP A 271 -31.26 -12.59 -8.25
N SER A 272 -30.68 -13.13 -9.33
CA SER A 272 -29.40 -13.83 -9.28
C SER A 272 -28.22 -12.92 -8.92
N TRP A 273 -28.38 -11.60 -9.00
CA TRP A 273 -27.34 -10.64 -8.60
C TRP A 273 -27.01 -10.71 -7.11
N ARG A 274 -27.90 -11.26 -6.27
CA ARG A 274 -27.65 -11.45 -4.84
C ARG A 274 -26.44 -12.35 -4.53
N GLY A 275 -26.02 -13.17 -5.49
CA GLY A 275 -24.83 -14.02 -5.37
C GLY A 275 -23.55 -13.38 -5.92
N LEU A 276 -23.57 -12.10 -6.29
CA LEU A 276 -22.43 -11.38 -6.88
C LEU A 276 -21.87 -10.33 -5.93
N GLU A 277 -20.59 -10.03 -6.10
CA GLU A 277 -19.90 -8.93 -5.45
C GLU A 277 -19.88 -7.70 -6.36
N PHE A 278 -20.50 -6.62 -5.89
CA PHE A 278 -20.58 -5.34 -6.60
C PHE A 278 -19.72 -4.25 -5.97
N ARG A 279 -19.33 -4.38 -4.70
CA ARG A 279 -18.58 -3.32 -4.02
C ARG A 279 -17.25 -3.08 -4.76
N ASN A 280 -16.98 -1.82 -5.09
CA ASN A 280 -15.83 -1.36 -5.87
C ASN A 280 -15.80 -1.86 -7.33
N ALA A 281 -16.85 -2.53 -7.81
CA ALA A 281 -16.92 -2.95 -9.21
C ALA A 281 -16.99 -1.73 -10.12
N LEU A 282 -16.17 -1.71 -11.18
CA LEU A 282 -16.18 -0.63 -12.17
C LEU A 282 -17.53 -0.63 -12.90
N VAL A 283 -18.15 0.55 -12.96
CA VAL A 283 -19.38 0.79 -13.71
C VAL A 283 -19.06 1.79 -14.81
N THR A 284 -19.21 1.34 -16.05
CA THR A 284 -18.98 2.16 -17.24
C THR A 284 -20.29 2.48 -17.93
N LEU A 285 -20.60 3.77 -18.03
CA LEU A 285 -21.77 4.31 -18.71
C LEU A 285 -21.34 4.90 -20.06
N ARG A 286 -21.83 4.37 -21.18
CA ARG A 286 -21.48 4.85 -22.53
C ARG A 286 -22.67 5.48 -23.23
N TYR A 287 -22.43 6.63 -23.86
CA TYR A 287 -23.37 7.28 -24.77
C TYR A 287 -23.30 6.60 -26.14
N GLY A 288 -24.42 5.99 -26.53
CA GLY A 288 -24.58 5.31 -27.81
C GLY A 288 -25.72 5.87 -28.65
N THR A 289 -25.67 5.62 -29.95
CA THR A 289 -26.82 5.78 -30.86
C THR A 289 -27.12 4.44 -31.51
N ALA A 290 -28.30 3.88 -31.25
CA ALA A 290 -28.65 2.59 -31.80
C ALA A 290 -29.24 2.74 -33.20
N LYS A 291 -28.62 2.08 -34.18
CA LYS A 291 -29.18 1.90 -35.53
C LYS A 291 -29.56 0.44 -35.66
N GLN A 292 -30.86 0.14 -35.86
CA GLN A 292 -31.37 -1.22 -36.00
C GLN A 292 -31.06 -2.16 -34.81
N CYS A 293 -31.07 -1.62 -33.57
CA CYS A 293 -30.76 -2.36 -32.34
C CYS A 293 -29.35 -2.97 -32.28
N ARG A 294 -28.42 -2.52 -33.14
CA ARG A 294 -27.01 -2.93 -33.13
C ARG A 294 -26.11 -1.78 -32.70
N ILE A 295 -25.06 -2.10 -31.96
CA ILE A 295 -24.11 -1.09 -31.47
C ILE A 295 -22.68 -1.64 -31.37
N ASP A 296 -21.69 -0.76 -31.51
CA ASP A 296 -20.31 -1.05 -31.13
C ASP A 296 -19.98 -0.24 -29.87
N PRO A 297 -19.86 -0.88 -28.69
CA PRO A 297 -19.53 -0.16 -27.46
C PRO A 297 -18.18 0.57 -27.51
N SER A 298 -17.22 0.09 -28.31
CA SER A 298 -15.91 0.73 -28.44
C SER A 298 -15.96 2.06 -29.21
N ALA A 299 -16.94 2.21 -30.10
CA ALA A 299 -17.21 3.47 -30.80
C ALA A 299 -18.11 4.43 -29.99
N CYS A 300 -18.62 3.99 -28.84
CA CYS A 300 -19.45 4.80 -27.97
C CYS A 300 -18.58 5.58 -26.97
N ALA A 301 -18.78 6.89 -26.89
CA ALA A 301 -18.07 7.71 -25.91
C ALA A 301 -18.52 7.35 -24.50
N ILE A 302 -17.58 7.30 -23.56
CA ILE A 302 -17.90 7.13 -22.13
C ILE A 302 -18.61 8.40 -21.66
N TRP A 303 -19.82 8.26 -21.14
CA TRP A 303 -20.55 9.37 -20.53
C TRP A 303 -20.08 9.61 -19.09
N ALA A 304 -19.97 8.53 -18.32
CA ALA A 304 -19.44 8.54 -16.96
C ALA A 304 -18.87 7.18 -16.57
N GLN A 305 -17.90 7.19 -15.66
CA GLN A 305 -17.33 6.02 -15.00
C GLN A 305 -17.23 6.28 -13.50
N GLY A 306 -17.51 5.24 -12.72
CA GLY A 306 -17.42 5.25 -11.27
C GLY A 306 -17.46 3.82 -10.75
N ILE A 307 -17.61 3.67 -9.43
CA ILE A 307 -17.67 2.37 -8.80
C ILE A 307 -19.04 2.12 -8.20
N ALA A 308 -19.41 0.84 -8.08
CA ALA A 308 -20.58 0.45 -7.32
C ALA A 308 -20.26 0.42 -5.82
N GLU A 309 -21.04 1.16 -5.04
CA GLU A 309 -20.94 1.14 -3.57
C GLU A 309 -21.71 -0.07 -3.02
N ARG A 310 -22.97 -0.21 -3.45
CA ARG A 310 -23.85 -1.33 -3.08
C ARG A 310 -25.00 -1.51 -4.08
N VAL A 311 -25.73 -2.61 -3.93
CA VAL A 311 -26.95 -2.91 -4.67
C VAL A 311 -28.11 -3.08 -3.70
N ASP A 312 -29.15 -2.27 -3.87
CA ASP A 312 -30.37 -2.31 -3.08
C ASP A 312 -31.48 -3.04 -3.85
N PHE A 313 -32.03 -4.10 -3.27
CA PHE A 313 -33.11 -4.90 -3.87
C PHE A 313 -34.47 -4.46 -3.32
N GLY A 314 -35.28 -3.84 -4.17
CA GLY A 314 -36.69 -3.57 -3.90
C GLY A 314 -37.62 -4.69 -4.35
N ALA A 315 -38.94 -4.48 -4.22
CA ALA A 315 -39.95 -5.46 -4.64
C ALA A 315 -39.99 -5.67 -6.16
N ASP A 316 -39.94 -4.58 -6.94
CA ASP A 316 -39.98 -4.58 -8.41
C ASP A 316 -38.77 -3.88 -9.06
N THR A 317 -37.81 -3.42 -8.26
CA THR A 317 -36.65 -2.64 -8.72
C THR A 317 -35.36 -3.12 -8.08
N VAL A 318 -34.25 -2.91 -8.78
CA VAL A 318 -32.89 -3.06 -8.25
C VAL A 318 -32.18 -1.73 -8.46
N SER A 319 -31.66 -1.12 -7.39
CA SER A 319 -30.94 0.14 -7.44
C SER A 319 -29.46 -0.11 -7.23
N LEU A 320 -28.63 0.37 -8.15
CA LEU A 320 -27.17 0.40 -8.00
C LEU A 320 -26.77 1.77 -7.47
N VAL A 321 -26.30 1.80 -6.23
CA VAL A 321 -25.77 3.01 -5.59
C VAL A 321 -24.34 3.19 -6.06
N MET A 322 -24.06 4.38 -6.57
CA MET A 322 -22.79 4.71 -7.20
C MET A 322 -21.92 5.54 -6.26
N ALA A 323 -20.62 5.33 -6.32
CA ALA A 323 -19.62 6.18 -5.67
C ALA A 323 -18.52 6.57 -6.68
N ASP A 324 -17.75 7.60 -6.34
CA ASP A 324 -16.56 7.97 -7.10
C ASP A 324 -15.36 7.10 -6.69
N VAL A 325 -14.28 7.13 -7.48
CA VAL A 325 -13.06 6.37 -7.18
C VAL A 325 -12.34 6.90 -5.93
N LEU A 326 -12.49 8.20 -5.61
CA LEU A 326 -11.94 8.77 -4.38
C LEU A 326 -12.53 8.07 -3.15
N ALA A 327 -13.78 7.56 -3.21
CA ALA A 327 -14.44 6.72 -2.20
C ALA A 327 -13.51 5.64 -1.60
N GLN A 328 -12.69 5.01 -2.45
CA GLN A 328 -11.79 3.93 -2.06
C GLN A 328 -10.59 4.39 -1.22
N LEU A 329 -10.33 5.70 -1.20
CA LEU A 329 -9.27 6.33 -0.40
C LEU A 329 -9.71 6.72 1.03
N ASP A 330 -10.96 6.40 1.44
CA ASP A 330 -11.40 6.43 2.86
C ASP A 330 -10.83 5.25 3.65
N ARG A 331 -9.58 4.88 3.39
CA ARG A 331 -8.84 3.84 4.09
C ARG A 331 -7.72 4.48 4.91
N PRO A 332 -7.25 3.80 5.98
CA PRO A 332 -6.14 4.29 6.79
C PRO A 332 -4.89 4.56 5.95
N LEU A 333 -4.18 5.66 6.25
CA LEU A 333 -2.89 5.98 5.65
C LEU A 333 -1.79 4.99 6.11
N GLN A 334 -1.84 4.61 7.38
CA GLN A 334 -0.89 3.68 7.97
C GLN A 334 -1.06 2.27 7.40
N SER A 335 0.05 1.66 6.99
CA SER A 335 0.05 0.30 6.45
C SER A 335 0.07 -0.78 7.54
N SER A 336 0.47 -0.41 8.76
CA SER A 336 0.64 -1.36 9.86
C SER A 336 0.39 -0.76 11.24
N VAL A 337 0.11 -1.64 12.19
CA VAL A 337 -0.02 -1.35 13.62
C VAL A 337 1.12 -1.99 14.39
N TYR A 338 1.35 -1.54 15.62
CA TYR A 338 2.24 -2.23 16.55
C TYR A 338 1.67 -3.60 16.95
N ASP A 339 2.54 -4.60 16.99
CA ASP A 339 2.18 -5.95 17.39
C ASP A 339 1.94 -6.09 18.90
N SER A 340 1.40 -7.23 19.32
CA SER A 340 1.17 -7.54 20.73
C SER A 340 2.47 -7.76 21.53
N ALA A 341 3.60 -7.93 20.84
CA ALA A 341 4.92 -8.18 21.43
C ALA A 341 5.70 -6.89 21.72
N THR A 342 5.23 -5.74 21.21
CA THR A 342 5.89 -4.45 21.35
C THR A 342 6.14 -4.13 22.84
N PRO A 343 7.40 -3.81 23.25
CA PRO A 343 7.75 -3.62 24.65
C PRO A 343 6.93 -2.52 25.34
N ASN A 344 6.70 -1.40 24.66
CA ASN A 344 5.77 -0.38 25.14
C ASN A 344 4.30 -0.84 24.97
N VAL A 345 3.69 -1.23 26.10
CA VAL A 345 2.30 -1.72 26.15
C VAL A 345 1.27 -0.71 25.67
N LEU A 346 1.55 0.59 25.75
CA LEU A 346 0.61 1.66 25.35
C LEU A 346 0.51 1.79 23.82
N LEU A 347 1.52 1.31 23.10
CA LEU A 347 1.57 1.37 21.64
C LEU A 347 0.93 0.15 20.98
N ARG A 348 0.75 -0.97 21.66
CA ARG A 348 0.19 -2.20 21.08
C ARG A 348 -1.15 -1.94 20.41
N GLU A 349 -1.33 -2.48 19.20
CA GLU A 349 -2.52 -2.29 18.35
C GLU A 349 -2.78 -0.83 17.92
N ARG A 350 -1.89 0.11 18.23
CA ARG A 350 -1.94 1.48 17.70
C ARG A 350 -1.27 1.55 16.33
N PRO A 351 -1.73 2.44 15.43
CA PRO A 351 -1.07 2.68 14.16
C PRO A 351 0.39 3.11 14.34
N LYS A 352 1.27 2.61 13.47
CA LYS A 352 2.65 3.10 13.42
C LYS A 352 2.68 4.55 12.87
N PRO A 353 3.69 5.36 13.23
CA PRO A 353 3.81 6.71 12.70
C PRO A 353 4.02 6.70 11.18
N VAL A 354 3.44 7.66 10.48
CA VAL A 354 3.72 7.90 9.05
C VAL A 354 4.35 9.27 8.91
N THR A 355 5.47 9.34 8.20
CA THR A 355 6.15 10.58 7.81
C THR A 355 6.23 10.60 6.30
N LEU A 356 5.84 11.72 5.69
CA LEU A 356 5.87 11.97 4.25
C LEU A 356 6.56 13.32 4.01
N GLY A 357 7.45 13.40 3.03
CA GLY A 357 8.31 14.57 2.83
C GLY A 357 9.20 14.85 4.05
N ARG A 358 9.80 16.05 4.11
CA ARG A 358 10.68 16.46 5.21
C ARG A 358 9.87 17.07 6.36
N CYS A 359 9.69 16.31 7.43
CA CYS A 359 8.98 16.75 8.63
C CYS A 359 9.96 17.17 9.73
N MET A 360 9.79 18.38 10.27
CA MET A 360 10.67 18.94 11.31
C MET A 360 10.11 18.74 12.71
N HIS A 361 10.97 18.37 13.64
CA HIS A 361 10.63 18.18 15.06
C HIS A 361 9.38 17.32 15.25
N ILE A 362 9.35 16.16 14.61
CA ILE A 362 8.37 15.12 14.90
C ILE A 362 8.65 14.53 16.28
N ASP A 363 7.61 14.08 16.95
CA ASP A 363 7.69 13.46 18.28
C ASP A 363 7.55 11.95 18.12
N PRO A 364 8.67 11.21 18.08
CA PRO A 364 8.65 9.80 17.75
C PRO A 364 8.12 8.97 18.92
N PRO A 365 7.18 8.02 18.69
CA PRO A 365 6.76 7.09 19.74
C PRO A 365 7.94 6.23 20.22
N GLN A 366 8.13 6.18 21.53
CA GLN A 366 9.15 5.32 22.16
C GLN A 366 8.64 3.87 22.22
N THR A 367 9.20 2.99 21.39
CA THR A 367 8.78 1.58 21.28
C THR A 367 9.34 0.70 22.39
N ASP A 368 10.52 1.05 22.90
CA ASP A 368 11.22 0.34 23.96
C ASP A 368 11.98 1.32 24.85
N SER A 369 11.56 1.45 26.11
CA SER A 369 12.21 2.34 27.08
C SER A 369 13.54 1.80 27.60
N VAL A 370 13.72 0.47 27.63
CA VAL A 370 14.95 -0.17 28.12
C VAL A 370 16.05 -0.01 27.09
N ASN A 371 15.74 -0.33 25.83
CA ASN A 371 16.69 -0.21 24.71
C ASN A 371 16.65 1.18 24.03
N ARG A 372 15.81 2.10 24.52
CA ARG A 372 15.69 3.49 24.07
C ARG A 372 15.43 3.60 22.55
N ARG A 373 14.47 2.82 22.06
CA ARG A 373 14.12 2.73 20.64
C ARG A 373 12.90 3.59 20.33
N TYR A 374 12.93 4.21 19.16
CA TYR A 374 11.96 5.18 18.69
C TYR A 374 11.66 4.91 17.22
N ASP A 375 10.40 4.98 16.82
CA ASP A 375 9.99 4.86 15.41
C ASP A 375 9.67 6.23 14.83
N LEU A 376 9.96 6.40 13.54
CA LEU A 376 9.67 7.64 12.79
C LEU A 376 8.68 7.40 11.65
N HIS A 377 8.66 6.17 11.12
CA HIS A 377 7.85 5.79 9.99
C HIS A 377 7.34 4.35 10.14
N ASP A 378 6.42 3.93 9.27
CA ASP A 378 5.93 2.56 9.22
C ASP A 378 6.72 1.71 8.22
N ASP A 379 7.51 2.34 7.36
CA ASP A 379 8.42 1.72 6.41
C ASP A 379 9.92 1.95 6.75
N PRO A 380 10.81 0.98 6.50
CA PRO A 380 12.25 1.15 6.67
C PRO A 380 12.88 2.20 5.73
N ASP A 381 12.27 2.58 4.62
CA ASP A 381 12.81 3.53 3.63
C ASP A 381 12.54 5.00 3.99
N HIS A 382 13.09 5.40 5.14
CA HIS A 382 13.12 6.78 5.61
C HIS A 382 14.55 7.28 5.83
N VAL A 383 14.75 8.59 5.78
CA VAL A 383 16.00 9.27 6.10
C VAL A 383 15.84 10.03 7.41
N ILE A 384 16.73 9.73 8.36
CA ILE A 384 16.88 10.52 9.58
C ILE A 384 17.79 11.68 9.24
N VAL A 385 17.30 12.91 9.39
CA VAL A 385 18.10 14.11 9.13
C VAL A 385 18.80 14.53 10.41
N ASP A 386 18.04 14.75 11.48
CA ASP A 386 18.55 15.17 12.78
C ASP A 386 17.72 14.54 13.90
N VAL A 387 18.35 14.29 15.05
CA VAL A 387 17.69 13.90 16.30
C VAL A 387 18.04 14.94 17.35
N PHE A 388 17.10 15.27 18.23
CA PHE A 388 17.29 16.28 19.27
C PHE A 388 16.84 15.75 20.62
N ASP A 389 17.50 16.20 21.68
CA ASP A 389 17.07 16.06 23.08
C ASP A 389 17.02 17.46 23.70
N GLN A 390 15.85 17.86 24.18
CA GLN A 390 15.61 19.23 24.69
C GLN A 390 16.00 20.36 23.72
N ALA A 391 15.78 20.12 22.42
CA ALA A 391 16.18 20.96 21.29
C ALA A 391 17.71 21.10 21.07
N ASP A 392 18.53 20.32 21.76
CA ASP A 392 19.97 20.19 21.49
C ASP A 392 20.19 19.09 20.43
N PRO A 393 20.90 19.37 19.32
CA PRO A 393 21.10 18.38 18.26
C PRO A 393 22.05 17.28 18.71
N PHE A 394 21.64 16.04 18.46
CA PHE A 394 22.44 14.84 18.68
C PHE A 394 23.24 14.45 17.44
N THR A 395 24.39 13.83 17.67
CA THR A 395 25.28 13.37 16.60
C THR A 395 25.04 11.88 16.32
N GLN A 396 24.80 11.54 15.04
CA GLN A 396 24.65 10.15 14.62
C GLN A 396 25.92 9.33 14.90
N GLN A 397 25.76 8.04 15.22
CA GLN A 397 26.81 7.10 15.66
C GLN A 397 27.47 7.42 17.02
N ILE A 398 27.21 8.58 17.60
CA ILE A 398 27.67 8.94 18.95
C ILE A 398 26.48 8.85 19.91
N ASP A 399 25.47 9.68 19.68
CA ASP A 399 24.33 9.84 20.57
C ASP A 399 23.14 8.95 20.16
N PHE A 400 23.04 8.63 18.87
CA PHE A 400 22.00 7.75 18.34
C PHE A 400 22.49 6.92 17.14
N THR A 401 21.85 5.77 16.91
CA THR A 401 22.09 4.92 15.73
C THR A 401 20.76 4.56 15.08
N ARG A 402 20.73 4.42 13.75
CA ARG A 402 19.56 3.92 13.03
C ARG A 402 19.16 2.54 13.55
N TYR A 403 17.87 2.31 13.78
CA TYR A 403 17.36 1.04 14.24
C TYR A 403 15.91 0.84 13.78
N GLY A 404 15.65 -0.27 13.08
CA GLY A 404 14.31 -0.58 12.57
C GLY A 404 13.73 0.58 11.76
N ASN A 405 12.53 1.01 12.12
CA ASN A 405 11.82 2.10 11.45
C ASN A 405 12.11 3.49 12.07
N GLY A 406 13.23 3.63 12.77
CA GLY A 406 13.68 4.89 13.33
C GLY A 406 15.10 4.77 13.90
N PHE A 407 15.26 5.06 15.19
CA PHE A 407 16.57 5.10 15.85
C PHE A 407 16.56 4.58 17.28
N ALA A 408 17.75 4.27 17.77
CA ALA A 408 18.01 3.99 19.18
C ALA A 408 19.00 5.02 19.75
N LEU A 409 18.73 5.50 20.96
CA LEU A 409 19.63 6.42 21.67
C LEU A 409 20.69 5.66 22.46
N THR A 410 21.93 6.15 22.43
CA THR A 410 23.05 5.59 23.20
C THR A 410 22.84 5.83 24.69
N ASN A 411 22.48 7.06 25.07
CA ASN A 411 22.29 7.49 26.46
C ASN A 411 20.81 7.74 26.78
N VAL A 412 20.48 7.79 28.07
CA VAL A 412 19.14 8.17 28.53
C VAL A 412 18.90 9.64 28.18
N PRO A 413 17.79 9.99 27.50
CA PRO A 413 17.48 11.37 27.17
C PRO A 413 17.20 12.20 28.42
N ALA A 414 17.62 13.46 28.42
CA ALA A 414 17.41 14.43 29.49
C ALA A 414 15.98 14.98 29.49
N GLY A 415 15.30 15.00 28.34
CA GLY A 415 13.92 15.43 28.25
C GLY A 415 13.24 15.01 26.95
N LYS A 416 12.57 15.98 26.32
CA LYS A 416 11.77 15.75 25.12
C LYS A 416 12.67 15.43 23.93
N VAL A 417 12.49 14.22 23.38
CA VAL A 417 13.16 13.77 22.15
C VAL A 417 12.33 14.19 20.95
N THR A 418 12.95 14.81 19.95
CA THR A 418 12.32 15.07 18.66
C THR A 418 13.26 14.69 17.53
N ALA A 419 12.75 14.52 16.32
CA ALA A 419 13.57 14.26 15.15
C ALA A 419 13.10 15.08 13.95
N THR A 420 14.02 15.35 13.04
CA THR A 420 13.70 15.77 11.67
C THR A 420 13.96 14.58 10.77
N ALA A 421 12.94 14.17 10.02
CA ALA A 421 13.04 13.03 9.13
C ALA A 421 12.44 13.35 7.78
N ILE A 422 13.02 12.78 6.73
CA ILE A 422 12.36 12.62 5.45
C ILE A 422 11.80 11.20 5.47
N GLY A 423 10.49 11.07 5.42
CA GLY A 423 9.87 9.75 5.49
C GLY A 423 9.92 9.03 4.16
N GLU A 424 8.76 8.60 3.69
CA GLU A 424 8.58 7.84 2.45
C GLU A 424 9.48 8.31 1.30
N SER A 425 10.23 7.36 0.75
CA SER A 425 11.25 7.61 -0.26
C SER A 425 11.18 6.57 -1.36
N ILE A 426 11.19 7.03 -2.61
CA ILE A 426 11.27 6.17 -3.78
C ILE A 426 12.75 5.89 -4.05
N LEU A 427 13.09 4.60 -4.21
CA LEU A 427 14.42 4.18 -4.63
C LEU A 427 14.54 4.30 -6.14
N GLY A 428 15.52 5.06 -6.62
CA GLY A 428 15.86 5.06 -8.03
C GLY A 428 16.60 3.78 -8.44
N ALA A 429 17.03 3.73 -9.71
CA ALA A 429 17.79 2.60 -10.22
C ALA A 429 19.10 2.42 -9.43
N GLU A 430 19.45 1.16 -9.16
CA GLU A 430 20.67 0.78 -8.47
C GLU A 430 21.90 1.26 -9.29
N VAL A 431 22.87 1.91 -8.65
CA VAL A 431 23.94 2.67 -9.33
C VAL A 431 25.29 1.95 -9.42
N ILE A 432 25.50 0.84 -8.69
CA ILE A 432 26.73 0.03 -8.77
C ILE A 432 26.61 -1.06 -9.86
N GLY A 433 25.41 -1.54 -10.13
CA GLY A 433 25.04 -2.56 -11.10
C GLY A 433 25.54 -3.96 -10.73
N ALA A 434 25.85 -4.76 -11.75
CA ALA A 434 26.48 -6.08 -11.59
C ALA A 434 27.87 -6.04 -10.91
N ASP A 435 28.40 -4.85 -10.59
CA ASP A 435 29.64 -4.65 -9.87
C ASP A 435 29.48 -4.66 -8.34
N GLY A 436 28.27 -4.96 -7.84
CA GLY A 436 28.03 -5.31 -6.44
C GLY A 436 28.86 -6.51 -5.96
N ASP A 437 29.37 -7.32 -6.90
CA ASP A 437 30.29 -8.45 -6.70
C ASP A 437 31.79 -8.02 -6.65
N PHE A 438 32.06 -6.72 -6.48
CA PHE A 438 33.40 -6.14 -6.27
C PHE A 438 34.39 -6.21 -7.45
N THR A 439 33.92 -6.36 -8.69
CA THR A 439 34.78 -6.61 -9.86
C THR A 439 35.67 -5.42 -10.29
N SER A 440 35.24 -4.17 -10.07
CA SER A 440 35.99 -2.96 -10.44
C SER A 440 36.18 -1.95 -9.30
N TRP A 441 36.14 -2.44 -8.06
CA TRP A 441 36.47 -1.67 -6.86
C TRP A 441 38.00 -1.50 -6.70
N VAL A 442 38.42 -0.46 -5.98
CA VAL A 442 39.82 -0.07 -5.76
C VAL A 442 40.17 -0.21 -4.28
N ALA A 443 41.32 -0.84 -3.97
CA ALA A 443 41.88 -0.89 -2.62
C ALA A 443 43.10 0.03 -2.48
N ALA A 444 43.23 0.75 -1.35
CA ALA A 444 44.24 1.80 -1.18
C ALA A 444 45.55 1.35 -0.50
N THR A 445 45.55 0.21 0.19
CA THR A 445 46.79 -0.43 0.62
C THR A 445 47.17 -1.48 -0.42
N TRP A 446 48.35 -1.28 -1.04
CA TRP A 446 49.03 -1.97 -2.16
C TRP A 446 48.88 -1.31 -3.55
N SER A 447 50.02 -1.07 -4.19
CA SER A 447 50.21 -0.30 -5.43
C SER A 447 49.94 -1.08 -6.72
N THR A 448 49.25 -2.22 -6.68
CA THR A 448 48.47 -2.77 -7.83
C THR A 448 47.75 -4.08 -7.45
N ASN A 449 46.41 -4.09 -7.48
CA ASN A 449 45.59 -4.94 -8.37
C ASN A 449 44.07 -4.65 -8.26
N PRO A 450 43.40 -4.40 -9.39
CA PRO A 450 41.98 -4.73 -9.59
C PRO A 450 41.78 -5.48 -10.93
N SER A 451 41.41 -6.75 -10.90
CA SER A 451 40.72 -7.56 -11.94
C SER A 451 41.05 -9.06 -11.75
N GLY A 452 40.02 -9.85 -11.37
CA GLY A 452 40.05 -11.33 -11.25
C GLY A 452 40.74 -11.91 -10.00
N TRP A 453 40.48 -11.39 -8.81
CA TRP A 453 41.37 -11.52 -7.65
C TRP A 453 41.46 -12.96 -7.08
N THR A 454 42.58 -13.25 -6.41
CA THR A 454 42.64 -14.14 -5.24
C THR A 454 43.92 -13.81 -4.47
N VAL A 455 43.91 -13.85 -3.13
CA VAL A 455 45.15 -14.04 -2.36
C VAL A 455 45.00 -15.29 -1.49
N THR A 456 45.31 -16.44 -2.07
CA THR A 456 45.58 -17.67 -1.33
C THR A 456 47.08 -17.79 -1.04
N GLY A 457 47.45 -17.92 0.24
CA GLY A 457 48.73 -18.52 0.63
C GLY A 457 49.91 -17.61 0.99
N GLU A 458 49.72 -16.39 1.49
CA GLU A 458 50.83 -15.64 2.08
C GLU A 458 50.82 -15.71 3.61
N THR A 459 51.82 -16.38 4.15
CA THR A 459 52.00 -16.72 5.56
C THR A 459 52.25 -15.52 6.49
N SER A 460 52.14 -14.26 6.03
CA SER A 460 52.52 -13.08 6.84
C SER A 460 51.83 -11.74 6.53
N ALA A 461 50.73 -11.65 5.76
CA ALA A 461 50.04 -10.36 5.56
C ALA A 461 48.94 -10.16 6.62
N ILE A 462 49.30 -9.42 7.66
CA ILE A 462 48.46 -9.20 8.84
C ILE A 462 47.28 -8.21 8.53
N VAL A 463 47.26 -7.51 7.38
CA VAL A 463 46.30 -6.44 7.01
C VAL A 463 46.01 -6.41 5.49
N GLY A 464 44.74 -6.49 5.02
CA GLY A 464 44.38 -6.44 3.57
C GLY A 464 42.90 -6.70 3.20
N VAL A 465 42.57 -6.58 1.89
CA VAL A 465 41.27 -6.95 1.27
C VAL A 465 41.45 -8.27 0.49
N HIS A 466 40.56 -9.24 0.67
CA HIS A 466 40.62 -10.55 0.00
C HIS A 466 39.34 -10.84 -0.79
N GLU A 467 39.45 -11.40 -2.00
CA GLU A 467 38.32 -12.04 -2.69
C GLU A 467 38.17 -13.47 -2.17
N SER A 468 36.95 -13.83 -1.76
CA SER A 468 36.59 -15.20 -1.39
C SER A 468 35.93 -15.91 -2.58
N PRO A 469 35.92 -17.26 -2.65
CA PRO A 469 35.34 -17.96 -3.78
C PRO A 469 33.86 -17.55 -3.97
N ALA A 470 33.55 -16.99 -5.14
CA ALA A 470 32.26 -16.41 -5.56
C ALA A 470 31.96 -14.98 -5.06
N GLY A 471 32.59 -13.97 -5.69
CA GLY A 471 32.05 -12.60 -5.76
C GLY A 471 31.91 -11.84 -4.44
N SER A 472 32.74 -12.14 -3.43
CA SER A 472 32.65 -11.54 -2.09
C SER A 472 33.99 -10.98 -1.63
N ALA A 473 33.95 -9.87 -0.87
CA ALA A 473 35.13 -9.17 -0.35
C ALA A 473 35.30 -9.34 1.16
N GLN A 474 36.52 -9.56 1.64
CA GLN A 474 36.85 -9.66 3.06
C GLN A 474 37.87 -8.59 3.45
N LEU A 475 37.52 -7.71 4.40
CA LEU A 475 38.41 -6.72 4.98
C LEU A 475 38.98 -7.26 6.29
N ARG A 476 40.31 -7.44 6.36
CA ARG A 476 40.99 -8.03 7.51
C ARG A 476 42.15 -7.16 7.99
N ASN A 477 42.24 -6.91 9.30
CA ASN A 477 43.40 -6.35 10.00
C ASN A 477 43.61 -7.15 11.29
N THR A 478 44.78 -7.77 11.48
CA THR A 478 45.10 -8.67 12.59
C THR A 478 46.32 -8.23 13.41
N GLY A 479 46.86 -7.04 13.12
CA GLY A 479 48.22 -6.64 13.55
C GLY A 479 48.31 -5.28 14.20
N GLY A 480 47.26 -4.48 14.08
CA GLY A 480 47.32 -3.06 14.39
C GLY A 480 48.18 -2.28 13.39
N GLY A 481 47.74 -1.07 13.07
CA GLY A 481 48.38 -0.18 12.08
C GLY A 481 47.74 -0.24 10.69
N GLY A 482 47.52 0.93 10.07
CA GLY A 482 46.96 1.12 8.73
C GLY A 482 45.43 0.93 8.59
N THR A 483 44.78 1.82 7.84
CA THR A 483 43.36 1.69 7.49
C THR A 483 43.23 0.86 6.21
N VAL A 484 42.39 -0.17 6.22
CA VAL A 484 42.04 -0.93 5.01
C VAL A 484 40.80 -0.31 4.41
N LEU A 485 40.87 0.02 3.12
CA LEU A 485 39.85 0.74 2.37
C LEU A 485 39.55 -0.03 1.08
N LEU A 486 38.27 -0.17 0.77
CA LEU A 486 37.75 -0.70 -0.48
C LEU A 486 36.72 0.31 -1.00
N GLY A 487 36.99 0.94 -2.13
CA GLY A 487 36.13 2.00 -2.65
C GLY A 487 35.80 1.89 -4.12
N LYS A 488 34.73 2.55 -4.53
CA LYS A 488 34.21 2.58 -5.88
C LYS A 488 33.99 4.02 -6.32
N ALA A 489 34.69 4.43 -7.39
CA ALA A 489 34.67 5.80 -7.88
C ALA A 489 33.45 6.08 -8.77
N GLY A 490 32.97 7.32 -8.74
CA GLY A 490 31.94 7.82 -9.67
C GLY A 490 30.52 7.28 -9.46
N VAL A 491 30.23 6.72 -8.27
CA VAL A 491 28.91 6.16 -7.93
C VAL A 491 28.00 7.20 -7.30
N LEU A 492 28.58 8.17 -6.59
CA LEU A 492 27.84 9.15 -5.80
C LEU A 492 27.81 10.50 -6.52
N THR A 493 26.67 11.17 -6.45
CA THR A 493 26.51 12.55 -6.89
C THR A 493 26.49 13.48 -5.66
N PRO A 494 27.33 14.53 -5.61
CA PRO A 494 27.32 15.49 -4.50
C PRO A 494 25.92 16.06 -4.22
N GLY A 495 25.51 16.04 -2.95
CA GLY A 495 24.20 16.55 -2.50
C GLY A 495 22.99 15.65 -2.77
N GLN A 496 23.14 14.52 -3.48
CA GLN A 496 22.10 13.50 -3.63
C GLN A 496 22.17 12.51 -2.46
N THR A 497 21.07 12.25 -1.77
CA THR A 497 21.03 11.21 -0.73
C THR A 497 20.89 9.82 -1.36
N TYR A 498 21.54 8.82 -0.77
CA TYR A 498 21.49 7.42 -1.19
C TYR A 498 21.19 6.49 0.00
N PHE A 499 20.60 5.34 -0.27
CA PHE A 499 20.67 4.18 0.61
C PHE A 499 21.71 3.21 0.07
N CYS A 500 22.57 2.73 0.96
CA CYS A 500 23.60 1.75 0.69
C CYS A 500 23.31 0.52 1.55
N ASP A 501 22.95 -0.56 0.89
CA ASP A 501 22.71 -1.85 1.53
C ASP A 501 24.00 -2.67 1.46
N VAL A 502 24.55 -3.00 2.63
CA VAL A 502 25.76 -3.79 2.78
C VAL A 502 25.39 -5.15 3.37
N VAL A 503 25.62 -6.22 2.61
CA VAL A 503 25.34 -7.59 3.06
C VAL A 503 26.60 -8.19 3.65
N VAL A 504 26.68 -8.25 4.98
CA VAL A 504 27.80 -8.84 5.71
C VAL A 504 27.55 -10.32 5.94
N SER A 505 28.26 -11.19 5.21
CA SER A 505 28.11 -12.65 5.28
C SER A 505 28.75 -13.26 6.53
N ALA A 506 29.87 -12.68 6.99
CA ALA A 506 30.52 -13.10 8.23
C ALA A 506 31.15 -11.90 8.94
N TYR A 507 30.99 -11.85 10.26
CA TYR A 507 31.58 -10.83 11.12
C TYR A 507 32.28 -11.51 12.29
N VAL A 508 33.59 -11.30 12.41
CA VAL A 508 34.41 -11.89 13.49
C VAL A 508 34.85 -10.83 14.50
N SER A 509 35.35 -9.69 14.03
CA SER A 509 35.79 -8.59 14.90
C SER A 509 35.89 -7.26 14.15
N GLY A 510 36.05 -6.16 14.89
CA GLY A 510 36.31 -4.82 14.36
C GLY A 510 35.05 -4.00 14.12
N THR A 511 35.10 -3.01 13.25
CA THR A 511 33.92 -2.24 12.86
C THR A 511 34.11 -1.80 11.42
N LEU A 512 33.21 -2.26 10.54
CA LEU A 512 33.17 -1.82 9.15
C LEU A 512 32.49 -0.46 9.09
N ARG A 513 33.10 0.51 8.42
CA ARG A 513 32.60 1.87 8.28
C ARG A 513 32.31 2.16 6.82
N VAL A 514 31.20 2.86 6.58
CA VAL A 514 30.77 3.28 5.24
C VAL A 514 30.94 4.79 5.14
N SER A 515 31.68 5.22 4.12
CA SER A 515 32.04 6.63 3.90
C SER A 515 31.81 7.03 2.44
N SER A 516 31.60 8.32 2.22
CA SER A 516 31.79 8.96 0.91
C SER A 516 33.14 9.66 0.88
N ALA A 517 33.76 9.77 -0.29
CA ALA A 517 35.06 10.41 -0.44
C ALA A 517 35.21 11.07 -1.81
N THR A 518 36.23 11.93 -1.94
CA THR A 518 36.60 12.57 -3.22
C THR A 518 37.16 11.57 -4.24
N ALA A 519 37.74 10.46 -3.77
CA ALA A 519 38.27 9.38 -4.60
C ALA A 519 38.10 8.02 -3.90
N ALA A 520 38.09 6.93 -4.68
CA ALA A 520 37.87 5.57 -4.17
C ALA A 520 38.97 5.06 -3.21
N ASN A 521 40.12 5.72 -3.17
CA ASN A 521 41.28 5.32 -2.37
C ASN A 521 41.58 6.29 -1.21
N THR A 522 40.66 7.20 -0.88
CA THR A 522 40.80 8.15 0.22
C THR A 522 39.69 7.95 1.25
N LEU A 523 39.93 8.39 2.49
CA LEU A 523 38.88 8.54 3.49
C LEU A 523 38.19 9.88 3.29
N GLY A 524 36.88 9.90 3.52
CA GLY A 524 36.09 11.11 3.56
C GLY A 524 35.04 11.05 4.67
N THR A 525 33.87 11.60 4.42
CA THR A 525 32.76 11.67 5.39
C THR A 525 32.23 10.27 5.72
N GLU A 526 32.19 9.91 7.00
CA GLU A 526 31.58 8.66 7.47
C GLU A 526 30.06 8.81 7.65
N HIS A 527 29.31 7.81 7.23
CA HIS A 527 27.83 7.77 7.27
C HIS A 527 27.28 6.65 8.16
N GLY A 528 28.06 5.61 8.43
CA GLY A 528 27.59 4.49 9.24
C GLY A 528 28.66 3.48 9.62
N ALA A 529 28.36 2.73 10.67
CA ALA A 529 29.20 1.68 11.22
C ALA A 529 28.42 0.36 11.32
N ILE A 530 29.07 -0.75 11.01
CA ILE A 530 28.53 -2.11 11.01
C ILE A 530 29.42 -3.00 11.89
N SER A 531 28.79 -3.65 12.87
CA SER A 531 29.45 -4.47 13.89
C SER A 531 28.78 -5.83 14.10
N ALA A 532 28.04 -6.32 13.10
CA ALA A 532 27.38 -7.62 13.10
C ALA A 532 27.19 -8.16 11.68
N ALA A 533 26.99 -9.48 11.55
CA ALA A 533 26.58 -10.09 10.28
C ALA A 533 25.11 -9.76 9.96
N GLY A 534 24.73 -9.84 8.69
CA GLY A 534 23.40 -9.53 8.18
C GLY A 534 23.40 -8.40 7.15
N THR A 535 22.21 -7.98 6.73
CA THR A 535 22.01 -6.86 5.81
C THR A 535 21.85 -5.56 6.60
N HIS A 536 22.63 -4.54 6.22
CA HIS A 536 22.63 -3.24 6.89
C HIS A 536 22.39 -2.12 5.88
N ARG A 537 21.36 -1.30 6.12
CA ARG A 537 21.04 -0.13 5.29
C ARG A 537 21.62 1.14 5.91
N ILE A 538 22.51 1.80 5.18
CA ILE A 538 23.17 3.05 5.58
C ILE A 538 22.71 4.20 4.68
N THR A 539 22.33 5.32 5.27
CA THR A 539 22.01 6.55 4.52
C THR A 539 23.28 7.32 4.24
N ILE A 540 23.57 7.62 2.97
CA ILE A 540 24.75 8.35 2.53
C ILE A 540 24.31 9.69 1.96
N THR A 541 24.85 10.79 2.49
CA THR A 541 24.69 12.13 1.89
C THR A 541 26.08 12.68 1.55
N PRO A 542 26.55 12.54 0.30
CA PRO A 542 27.89 12.94 -0.10
C PRO A 542 28.07 14.46 0.03
N GLY A 543 29.22 14.87 0.56
CA GLY A 543 29.65 16.26 0.59
C GLY A 543 29.86 16.83 -0.81
N ALA A 544 30.07 18.16 -0.88
CA ALA A 544 30.08 18.93 -2.12
C ALA A 544 31.09 18.50 -3.21
N SER A 545 32.07 17.66 -2.87
CA SER A 545 33.10 17.13 -3.78
C SER A 545 33.25 15.61 -3.73
N GLU A 546 32.39 14.92 -2.98
CA GLU A 546 32.51 13.48 -2.76
C GLU A 546 31.72 12.71 -3.82
N THR A 547 32.41 11.82 -4.55
CA THR A 547 31.83 11.06 -5.67
C THR A 547 32.06 9.56 -5.56
N ALA A 548 32.87 9.13 -4.59
CA ALA A 548 33.22 7.73 -4.37
C ALA A 548 32.57 7.18 -3.11
N LEU A 549 32.13 5.92 -3.17
CA LEU A 549 31.75 5.13 -2.00
C LEU A 549 32.97 4.42 -1.47
N VAL A 550 33.17 4.39 -0.15
CA VAL A 550 34.34 3.78 0.49
C VAL A 550 33.91 2.97 1.73
N LEU A 551 34.24 1.69 1.73
CA LEU A 551 34.12 0.79 2.87
C LEU A 551 35.47 0.66 3.54
N HIS A 552 35.52 0.76 4.87
CA HIS A 552 36.81 0.73 5.56
C HIS A 552 36.77 0.17 6.97
N VAL A 553 37.93 -0.30 7.43
CA VAL A 553 38.16 -0.74 8.82
C VAL A 553 39.39 -0.03 9.38
N ASN A 554 39.30 0.47 10.61
CA ASN A 554 40.33 1.32 11.21
C ASN A 554 41.48 0.51 11.85
N SER A 555 42.69 1.06 11.70
CA SER A 555 44.00 0.65 12.19
C SER A 555 44.18 0.34 13.68
N ALA A 556 43.29 0.79 14.57
CA ALA A 556 43.49 0.63 16.02
C ALA A 556 42.98 -0.72 16.59
N SER A 557 42.27 -1.53 15.79
CA SER A 557 41.57 -2.74 16.27
C SER A 557 41.70 -3.89 15.28
N ASN A 558 41.75 -5.13 15.79
CA ASN A 558 41.62 -6.31 14.95
C ASN A 558 40.25 -6.30 14.26
N SER A 559 40.22 -6.39 12.93
CA SER A 559 39.02 -6.49 12.12
C SER A 559 39.06 -7.70 11.20
N ASN A 560 37.91 -8.34 11.03
CA ASN A 560 37.73 -9.41 10.07
C ASN A 560 36.24 -9.48 9.72
N VAL A 561 35.91 -8.90 8.56
CA VAL A 561 34.54 -8.74 8.08
C VAL A 561 34.47 -9.18 6.62
N SER A 562 33.53 -10.06 6.30
CA SER A 562 33.25 -10.54 4.95
C SER A 562 31.93 -9.97 4.44
N ILE A 563 31.95 -9.44 3.23
CA ILE A 563 30.86 -8.72 2.57
C ILE A 563 30.52 -9.47 1.28
N ASN A 564 29.24 -9.77 1.10
CA ASN A 564 28.73 -10.50 -0.06
C ASN A 564 28.35 -9.57 -1.20
N SER A 565 27.67 -8.46 -0.91
CA SER A 565 27.28 -7.47 -1.90
C SER A 565 27.14 -6.08 -1.28
N VAL A 566 27.23 -5.08 -2.15
CA VAL A 566 26.87 -3.69 -1.83
C VAL A 566 26.00 -3.14 -2.95
N ASP A 567 24.79 -2.74 -2.59
CA ASP A 567 23.80 -2.18 -3.50
C ASP A 567 23.51 -0.74 -3.10
N VAL A 568 23.48 0.19 -4.06
CA VAL A 568 23.29 1.61 -3.77
C VAL A 568 22.16 2.18 -4.60
N TYR A 569 21.22 2.84 -3.93
CA TYR A 569 20.01 3.40 -4.53
C TYR A 569 19.95 4.90 -4.26
N PRO A 570 19.78 5.77 -5.28
CA PRO A 570 19.50 7.17 -5.06
C PRO A 570 18.10 7.29 -4.42
N VAL A 571 18.02 8.09 -3.36
CA VAL A 571 16.80 8.32 -2.60
C VAL A 571 16.07 9.52 -3.18
N GLN A 572 14.84 9.31 -3.63
CA GLN A 572 13.94 10.38 -4.07
C GLN A 572 12.81 10.56 -3.06
N PRO A 573 12.85 11.62 -2.24
CA PRO A 573 11.78 11.89 -1.27
C PRO A 573 10.42 12.06 -1.95
N VAL A 574 9.38 11.45 -1.39
CA VAL A 574 8.00 11.72 -1.79
C VAL A 574 7.59 13.07 -1.19
N GLN A 575 7.72 14.15 -1.97
CA GLN A 575 7.44 15.51 -1.50
C GLN A 575 6.79 16.42 -2.54
N TYR A 576 6.97 16.16 -3.84
CA TYR A 576 6.35 16.94 -4.91
C TYR A 576 5.06 16.29 -5.37
N LEU A 577 4.15 17.09 -5.95
CA LEU A 577 2.77 16.69 -6.16
C LEU A 577 2.58 15.39 -6.96
N PRO A 578 3.31 15.13 -8.07
CA PRO A 578 3.15 13.90 -8.85
C PRO A 578 3.50 12.66 -8.03
N GLN A 579 4.68 12.66 -7.40
CA GLN A 579 5.13 11.56 -6.53
C GLN A 579 4.20 11.38 -5.34
N TRP A 580 3.75 12.50 -4.76
CA TRP A 580 2.88 12.52 -3.59
C TRP A 580 1.53 11.88 -3.87
N ILE A 581 0.87 12.28 -4.96
CA ILE A 581 -0.42 11.72 -5.36
C ILE A 581 -0.25 10.25 -5.76
N GLU A 582 0.74 9.93 -6.60
CA GLU A 582 0.98 8.56 -7.06
C GLU A 582 1.24 7.63 -5.87
N HIS A 583 2.11 8.01 -4.94
CA HIS A 583 2.40 7.19 -3.75
C HIS A 583 1.14 7.00 -2.87
N LEU A 584 0.41 8.08 -2.59
CA LEU A 584 -0.78 7.99 -1.75
C LEU A 584 -1.92 7.19 -2.40
N VAL A 585 -2.11 7.33 -3.70
CA VAL A 585 -3.21 6.68 -4.45
C VAL A 585 -2.87 5.24 -4.82
N VAL A 586 -1.66 4.99 -5.31
CA VAL A 586 -1.24 3.67 -5.82
C VAL A 586 -0.66 2.83 -4.70
N THR A 587 0.43 3.28 -4.06
CA THR A 587 1.14 2.47 -3.07
C THR A 587 0.33 2.29 -1.79
N ARG A 588 -0.23 3.38 -1.24
CA ARG A 588 -1.02 3.35 0.00
C ARG A 588 -2.50 3.07 -0.26
N GLY A 589 -3.03 3.58 -1.38
CA GLY A 589 -4.44 3.51 -1.76
C GLY A 589 -4.85 2.23 -2.49
N GLU A 590 -3.88 1.43 -2.94
CA GLU A 590 -4.07 0.21 -3.75
C GLU A 590 -4.91 0.42 -5.00
N LEU A 591 -4.86 1.61 -5.58
CA LEU A 591 -5.43 1.92 -6.89
C LEU A 591 -4.37 1.80 -7.98
N ASP A 592 -4.78 1.78 -9.25
CA ASP A 592 -3.85 1.70 -10.37
C ASP A 592 -3.36 3.08 -10.78
N VAL A 593 -2.16 3.16 -11.36
CA VAL A 593 -1.66 4.43 -11.95
C VAL A 593 -2.60 4.98 -13.03
N GLY A 594 -3.37 4.10 -13.69
CA GLY A 594 -4.40 4.47 -14.66
C GLY A 594 -5.61 5.19 -14.06
N ASP A 595 -5.82 5.09 -12.75
CA ASP A 595 -6.87 5.81 -12.02
C ASP A 595 -6.49 7.27 -11.77
N ILE A 596 -5.28 7.71 -12.14
CA ILE A 596 -4.80 9.09 -12.00
C ILE A 596 -4.73 9.76 -13.37
N ASP A 597 -5.28 10.97 -13.50
CA ASP A 597 -4.97 11.86 -14.62
C ASP A 597 -3.61 12.53 -14.37
N SER A 598 -2.54 11.80 -14.70
CA SER A 598 -1.15 12.25 -14.52
C SER A 598 -0.88 13.56 -15.25
N ALA A 599 -1.55 13.83 -16.37
CA ALA A 599 -1.41 15.08 -17.09
C ALA A 599 -1.95 16.28 -16.29
N SER A 600 -3.09 16.13 -15.61
CA SER A 600 -3.61 17.18 -14.72
C SER A 600 -2.68 17.46 -13.55
N VAL A 601 -2.11 16.40 -12.96
CA VAL A 601 -1.20 16.49 -11.81
C VAL A 601 0.11 17.16 -12.20
N SER A 602 0.73 16.73 -13.30
CA SER A 602 1.95 17.36 -13.83
C SER A 602 1.71 18.81 -14.26
N ALA A 603 0.54 19.14 -14.83
CA ALA A 603 0.21 20.51 -15.20
C ALA A 603 0.06 21.44 -13.99
N LEU A 604 -0.43 20.92 -12.85
CA LEU A 604 -0.49 21.68 -11.60
C LEU A 604 0.91 21.85 -11.00
N ASP A 605 1.71 20.79 -10.94
CA ASP A 605 3.07 20.85 -10.40
C ASP A 605 3.97 21.81 -11.20
N ALA A 606 3.86 21.81 -12.53
CA ALA A 606 4.59 22.75 -13.40
C ALA A 606 4.26 24.23 -13.10
N LYS A 607 3.07 24.51 -12.58
CA LYS A 607 2.63 25.85 -12.18
C LYS A 607 2.95 26.21 -10.73
N ALA A 608 3.18 25.21 -9.89
CA ALA A 608 3.39 25.32 -8.45
C ALA A 608 4.21 24.11 -7.99
N HIS A 609 5.52 24.18 -8.19
CA HIS A 609 6.43 23.10 -7.80
C HIS A 609 6.77 23.22 -6.32
N TYR A 610 5.81 22.87 -5.47
CA TYR A 610 5.88 23.02 -4.03
C TYR A 610 6.20 21.69 -3.34
N ALA A 611 7.12 21.72 -2.40
CA ALA A 611 7.41 20.57 -1.55
C ALA A 611 6.43 20.50 -0.37
N SER A 612 5.79 19.35 -0.18
CA SER A 612 4.85 19.08 0.90
C SER A 612 5.46 18.16 1.95
N ALA A 613 5.02 18.29 3.21
CA ALA A 613 5.41 17.39 4.30
C ALA A 613 4.20 17.08 5.20
N TYR A 614 4.08 15.83 5.65
CA TYR A 614 3.00 15.37 6.51
C TYR A 614 3.49 14.32 7.50
N HIS A 615 3.20 14.49 8.79
CA HIS A 615 3.47 13.49 9.81
C HIS A 615 2.23 13.23 10.67
N THR A 616 1.96 11.96 10.95
CA THR A 616 0.91 11.58 11.90
C THR A 616 1.29 10.34 12.69
N ARG A 617 0.79 10.29 13.93
CA ARG A 617 0.79 9.10 14.79
C ARG A 617 -0.60 8.51 14.94
N ASP A 618 -1.61 9.33 14.69
CA ASP A 618 -3.01 8.98 14.84
C ASP A 618 -3.58 8.49 13.51
N ALA A 619 -4.61 7.63 13.60
CA ALA A 619 -5.31 7.14 12.42
C ALA A 619 -5.87 8.31 11.61
N THR A 620 -5.50 8.35 10.34
CA THR A 620 -6.01 9.32 9.35
C THR A 620 -6.31 8.60 8.05
N THR A 621 -7.14 9.20 7.19
CA THR A 621 -7.42 8.63 5.87
C THR A 621 -6.52 9.23 4.80
N ILE A 622 -6.26 8.45 3.74
CA ILE A 622 -5.50 8.93 2.58
C ILE A 622 -6.19 10.14 1.95
N ARG A 623 -7.53 10.11 1.84
CA ARG A 623 -8.30 11.23 1.29
C ARG A 623 -8.12 12.51 2.09
N ASP A 624 -8.10 12.44 3.42
CA ASP A 624 -7.94 13.64 4.25
C ASP A 624 -6.56 14.25 4.06
N VAL A 625 -5.50 13.44 3.97
CA VAL A 625 -4.15 13.95 3.67
C VAL A 625 -4.10 14.61 2.30
N LEU A 626 -4.68 13.99 1.27
CA LEU A 626 -4.78 14.58 -0.07
C LEU A 626 -5.50 15.93 -0.07
N ARG A 627 -6.60 16.05 0.70
CA ARG A 627 -7.32 17.32 0.88
C ARG A 627 -6.46 18.38 1.59
N MET A 628 -5.75 17.99 2.64
CA MET A 628 -4.84 18.89 3.36
C MET A 628 -3.69 19.38 2.47
N THR A 629 -3.15 18.52 1.59
CA THR A 629 -2.14 18.91 0.59
C THR A 629 -2.68 20.02 -0.31
N MET A 630 -3.92 19.90 -0.79
CA MET A 630 -4.52 20.87 -1.73
C MET A 630 -4.74 22.27 -1.15
N THR A 631 -4.77 22.42 0.18
CA THR A 631 -4.80 23.74 0.83
C THR A 631 -3.61 24.60 0.43
N GLY A 632 -2.41 24.02 0.31
CA GLY A 632 -1.19 24.73 -0.10
C GLY A 632 -1.16 25.16 -1.57
N TYR A 633 -2.09 24.68 -2.39
CA TYR A 633 -2.22 25.01 -3.81
C TYR A 633 -3.44 25.89 -4.10
N THR A 634 -4.23 26.23 -3.06
CA THR A 634 -5.59 26.81 -3.22
C THR A 634 -6.38 26.04 -4.27
N GLY A 635 -6.36 24.72 -4.13
CA GLY A 635 -6.84 23.81 -5.14
C GLY A 635 -7.72 22.70 -4.60
N TRP A 636 -7.88 21.68 -5.43
CA TRP A 636 -8.76 20.57 -5.20
C TRP A 636 -8.22 19.30 -5.84
N ILE A 637 -8.70 18.19 -5.28
CA ILE A 637 -8.69 16.90 -5.94
C ILE A 637 -10.14 16.53 -6.23
N SER A 638 -10.40 16.03 -7.43
CA SER A 638 -11.73 15.62 -7.90
C SER A 638 -11.63 14.45 -8.87
N VAL A 639 -12.75 13.80 -9.18
CA VAL A 639 -12.79 12.74 -10.18
C VAL A 639 -13.38 13.30 -11.47
N ASP A 640 -12.79 12.94 -12.61
CA ASP A 640 -13.33 13.31 -13.91
C ASP A 640 -14.48 12.38 -14.35
N ARG A 641 -14.98 12.54 -15.57
CA ARG A 641 -16.05 11.66 -16.07
C ARG A 641 -15.55 10.25 -16.43
N LEU A 642 -14.24 10.05 -16.54
CA LEU A 642 -13.61 8.77 -16.84
C LEU A 642 -13.27 8.00 -15.55
N GLY A 643 -13.63 8.53 -14.38
CA GLY A 643 -13.29 7.90 -13.11
C GLY A 643 -11.85 8.17 -12.67
N GLN A 644 -11.12 9.05 -13.37
CA GLN A 644 -9.73 9.37 -13.03
C GLN A 644 -9.64 10.50 -12.01
N ILE A 645 -8.74 10.35 -11.05
CA ILE A 645 -8.41 11.35 -10.05
C ILE A 645 -7.61 12.47 -10.72
N THR A 646 -8.15 13.66 -10.66
CA THR A 646 -7.59 14.90 -11.21
C THR A 646 -7.20 15.86 -10.10
N ALA A 647 -6.18 16.68 -10.35
CA ALA A 647 -5.83 17.80 -9.49
C ALA A 647 -6.00 19.13 -10.25
N GLY A 648 -6.46 20.16 -9.54
CA GLY A 648 -6.62 21.50 -10.08
C GLY A 648 -6.43 22.57 -9.02
N ARG A 649 -6.26 23.81 -9.44
CA ARG A 649 -6.21 24.97 -8.55
C ARG A 649 -7.09 26.10 -9.04
N LEU A 650 -7.54 26.93 -8.11
CA LEU A 650 -8.29 28.13 -8.44
C LEU A 650 -7.41 29.08 -9.26
N GLU A 651 -7.86 29.46 -10.45
CA GLU A 651 -7.15 30.37 -11.36
C GLU A 651 -8.10 31.46 -11.84
N ALA A 652 -7.55 32.60 -12.27
CA ALA A 652 -8.35 33.58 -12.99
C ALA A 652 -8.92 32.95 -14.28
N PRO A 653 -10.17 33.27 -14.66
CA PRO A 653 -10.73 32.81 -15.93
C PRO A 653 -9.79 33.16 -17.10
N ALA A 654 -9.46 32.18 -17.93
CA ALA A 654 -8.55 32.36 -19.04
C ALA A 654 -9.13 33.31 -20.11
N THR A 655 -8.25 33.95 -20.88
CA THR A 655 -8.66 34.81 -22.00
C THR A 655 -9.29 34.01 -23.15
N THR A 656 -8.83 32.78 -23.37
CA THR A 656 -9.38 31.86 -24.38
C THR A 656 -10.39 30.92 -23.73
N PRO A 657 -11.69 31.01 -24.09
CA PRO A 657 -12.71 30.16 -23.51
C PRO A 657 -12.67 28.76 -24.12
N HIS A 658 -12.95 27.75 -23.28
CA HIS A 658 -13.21 26.37 -23.71
C HIS A 658 -14.57 26.24 -24.40
N LEU A 659 -15.57 26.97 -23.90
CA LEU A 659 -16.92 26.97 -24.44
C LEU A 659 -17.53 28.37 -24.36
N SER A 660 -18.23 28.78 -25.41
CA SER A 660 -18.98 30.04 -25.45
C SER A 660 -20.47 29.78 -25.38
N LEU A 661 -21.14 30.38 -24.41
CA LEU A 661 -22.58 30.29 -24.20
C LEU A 661 -23.23 31.65 -24.49
N THR A 662 -24.27 31.60 -25.30
CA THR A 662 -25.14 32.75 -25.58
C THR A 662 -26.53 32.45 -25.10
N GLU A 663 -27.38 33.47 -25.00
CA GLU A 663 -28.79 33.33 -24.59
C GLU A 663 -29.56 32.20 -25.30
N ARG A 664 -29.25 31.94 -26.59
CA ARG A 664 -29.89 30.87 -27.37
C ARG A 664 -29.65 29.46 -26.80
N GLY A 665 -28.54 29.26 -26.08
CA GLY A 665 -28.18 27.98 -25.48
C GLY A 665 -28.74 27.75 -24.08
N LEU A 666 -29.42 28.73 -23.50
CA LEU A 666 -29.96 28.66 -22.14
C LEU A 666 -31.38 28.11 -22.15
N TYR A 667 -31.72 27.28 -21.17
CA TYR A 667 -33.09 26.76 -21.01
C TYR A 667 -33.84 27.39 -19.84
N ASP A 668 -33.16 28.17 -18.99
CA ASP A 668 -33.71 28.88 -17.83
C ASP A 668 -32.84 30.13 -17.54
N GLU A 669 -33.23 30.95 -16.57
CA GLU A 669 -32.54 32.19 -16.22
C GLU A 669 -31.23 31.95 -15.45
N ILE A 670 -30.23 32.81 -15.70
CA ILE A 670 -28.96 32.82 -14.95
C ILE A 670 -29.19 33.43 -13.57
N ARG A 671 -28.63 32.79 -12.53
CA ARG A 671 -28.65 33.32 -11.15
C ARG A 671 -27.24 33.68 -10.71
N VAL A 672 -27.11 34.79 -9.98
CA VAL A 672 -25.82 35.27 -9.47
C VAL A 672 -25.85 35.36 -7.96
N LYS A 673 -24.77 34.89 -7.34
CA LYS A 673 -24.52 35.02 -5.90
C LYS A 673 -23.13 35.62 -5.71
N PRO A 674 -22.96 36.71 -4.93
CA PRO A 674 -21.63 37.20 -4.56
C PRO A 674 -20.77 36.09 -3.95
N ASP A 675 -19.47 36.09 -4.25
CA ASP A 675 -18.51 35.25 -3.54
C ASP A 675 -18.10 35.99 -2.27
N ASP A 676 -18.49 35.45 -1.12
CA ASP A 676 -18.15 36.05 0.19
C ASP A 676 -16.76 35.63 0.67
N ALA A 677 -16.18 34.57 0.08
CA ALA A 677 -14.90 33.96 0.45
C ALA A 677 -14.65 33.98 1.98
N PRO A 678 -15.52 33.34 2.79
CA PRO A 678 -15.56 33.52 4.24
C PRO A 678 -14.28 33.07 4.94
N ALA A 679 -13.54 32.13 4.34
CA ALA A 679 -12.31 31.59 4.87
C ALA A 679 -11.05 32.22 4.24
N LEU A 680 -11.20 33.21 3.36
CA LEU A 680 -10.08 33.94 2.76
C LEU A 680 -9.19 34.58 3.83
N SER A 681 -7.89 34.47 3.66
CA SER A 681 -6.88 35.01 4.55
C SER A 681 -5.69 35.52 3.75
N THR A 682 -5.07 36.61 4.21
CA THR A 682 -3.85 37.16 3.60
C THR A 682 -2.58 36.59 4.21
N MET A 683 -2.68 35.55 5.04
CA MET A 683 -1.54 34.90 5.69
C MET A 683 -1.54 33.39 5.50
N MET A 684 -0.37 32.83 5.18
CA MET A 684 -0.15 31.40 5.00
C MET A 684 1.06 30.93 5.81
N GLY A 685 0.92 29.78 6.47
CA GLY A 685 2.00 29.15 7.23
C GLY A 685 2.75 28.10 6.40
N ALA A 686 4.06 28.02 6.58
CA ALA A 686 4.94 26.99 6.01
C ALA A 686 5.95 26.50 7.06
N ALA A 687 6.69 25.45 6.73
CA ALA A 687 7.74 24.90 7.57
C ALA A 687 7.18 24.52 8.96
N ARG A 688 6.20 23.60 8.96
CA ARG A 688 5.46 23.20 10.16
C ARG A 688 6.37 22.49 11.18
N THR A 689 6.28 22.92 12.43
CA THR A 689 6.81 22.21 13.59
C THR A 689 5.75 21.20 14.04
N TRP A 690 6.06 19.90 13.96
CA TRP A 690 5.08 18.84 14.22
C TRP A 690 4.84 18.60 15.71
N SER A 691 5.86 18.80 16.53
CA SER A 691 5.76 18.79 17.99
C SER A 691 6.30 20.10 18.57
N GLN A 692 5.39 20.93 19.07
CA GLN A 692 5.75 22.24 19.65
C GLN A 692 6.46 22.06 20.99
N PHE A 693 7.45 22.90 21.25
CA PHE A 693 8.19 22.93 22.51
C PHE A 693 7.50 23.85 23.52
N SER A 694 7.59 23.51 24.80
CA SER A 694 7.25 24.35 25.94
C SER A 694 8.52 24.89 26.61
N ASP A 695 8.39 25.87 27.51
CA ASP A 695 9.57 26.46 28.18
C ASP A 695 10.40 25.45 28.98
N SER A 696 9.77 24.39 29.51
CA SER A 696 10.45 23.30 30.22
C SER A 696 11.19 22.33 29.30
N ASP A 697 10.95 22.37 27.99
CA ASP A 697 11.53 21.42 27.03
C ASP A 697 12.89 21.85 26.50
N PHE A 698 13.42 23.02 26.88
CA PHE A 698 14.67 23.56 26.35
C PHE A 698 15.84 23.41 27.33
N VAL A 699 17.01 22.99 26.84
CA VAL A 699 18.28 23.17 27.56
C VAL A 699 18.61 24.66 27.67
N THR A 700 19.34 25.10 28.71
CA THR A 700 19.65 26.53 28.95
C THR A 700 20.45 27.19 27.82
N ALA A 701 21.20 26.41 27.04
CA ALA A 701 22.08 26.91 25.98
C ALA A 701 21.36 27.31 24.66
N VAL A 702 20.09 26.92 24.47
CA VAL A 702 19.35 27.24 23.23
C VAL A 702 19.08 28.75 23.15
N GLN A 703 19.43 29.36 22.02
CA GLN A 703 19.26 30.81 21.78
C GLN A 703 17.78 31.22 21.85
N PRO A 704 17.44 32.42 22.39
CA PRO A 704 16.05 32.83 22.58
C PRO A 704 15.21 32.87 21.29
N ASP A 705 15.80 33.26 20.16
CA ASP A 705 15.13 33.32 18.85
C ASP A 705 14.79 31.92 18.30
N VAL A 706 15.67 30.93 18.53
CA VAL A 706 15.42 29.52 18.20
C VAL A 706 14.27 28.96 19.05
N ARG A 707 14.23 29.29 20.35
CA ARG A 707 13.14 28.86 21.24
C ARG A 707 11.77 29.33 20.76
N GLU A 708 11.66 30.60 20.38
CA GLU A 708 10.40 31.16 19.89
C GLU A 708 9.92 30.49 18.59
N LYS A 709 10.85 30.15 17.68
CA LYS A 709 10.52 29.38 16.47
C LYS A 709 9.99 27.97 16.77
N LEU A 710 10.59 27.28 17.74
CA LEU A 710 10.22 25.91 18.11
C LEU A 710 8.92 25.82 18.92
N LYS A 711 8.51 26.91 19.57
CA LYS A 711 7.17 27.05 20.18
C LYS A 711 6.08 27.27 19.13
N ALA A 712 6.42 27.89 18.00
CA ALA A 712 5.45 28.21 16.95
C ALA A 712 5.06 26.96 16.13
N LYS A 713 3.78 26.87 15.73
CA LYS A 713 3.28 25.81 14.84
C LYS A 713 3.92 25.85 13.45
N PHE A 714 4.16 27.05 12.93
CA PHE A 714 4.83 27.31 11.66
C PHE A 714 6.06 28.15 11.93
N GLN A 715 7.22 27.70 11.48
CA GLN A 715 8.45 28.47 11.61
C GLN A 715 8.46 29.68 10.68
N GLU A 716 7.69 29.61 9.59
CA GLU A 716 7.58 30.67 8.60
C GLU A 716 6.11 31.02 8.34
N ILE A 717 5.74 32.25 8.64
CA ILE A 717 4.43 32.82 8.26
C ILE A 717 4.69 33.88 7.19
N ARG A 718 3.91 33.83 6.11
CA ARG A 718 4.01 34.77 5.00
C ARG A 718 2.70 35.53 4.84
N ARG A 719 2.81 36.84 4.70
CA ARG A 719 1.69 37.74 4.41
C ARG A 719 1.77 38.20 2.96
N ALA A 720 0.62 38.31 2.31
CA ALA A 720 0.52 38.85 0.96
C ALA A 720 1.06 40.30 0.90
N VAL A 721 1.74 40.63 -0.21
CA VAL A 721 2.26 41.97 -0.51
C VAL A 721 1.16 42.86 -1.12
N GLY A 722 0.20 42.26 -1.83
CA GLY A 722 -0.95 42.96 -2.41
C GLY A 722 -2.11 43.17 -1.44
N VAL A 723 -3.04 44.05 -1.81
CA VAL A 723 -4.26 44.34 -1.05
C VAL A 723 -5.44 43.65 -1.73
N VAL A 724 -6.23 42.90 -0.96
CA VAL A 724 -7.50 42.32 -1.43
C VAL A 724 -8.55 43.40 -1.63
N HIS A 725 -9.56 43.16 -2.46
CA HIS A 725 -10.65 44.09 -2.67
C HIS A 725 -11.31 44.48 -1.31
N PRO A 726 -11.75 45.73 -1.10
CA PRO A 726 -12.37 46.16 0.17
C PRO A 726 -13.56 45.30 0.64
N TYR A 727 -14.22 44.60 -0.27
CA TYR A 727 -15.27 43.62 0.04
C TYR A 727 -14.75 42.48 0.94
N TYR A 728 -13.49 42.07 0.79
CA TYR A 728 -12.85 40.98 1.53
C TYR A 728 -11.97 41.44 2.68
N LYS A 729 -12.23 42.62 3.26
CA LYS A 729 -11.39 43.21 4.31
C LYS A 729 -11.26 42.33 5.56
N HIS A 730 -12.16 41.35 5.76
CA HIS A 730 -12.01 40.36 6.84
C HIS A 730 -10.74 39.53 6.71
N ALA A 731 -10.25 39.29 5.49
CA ALA A 731 -9.08 38.47 5.22
C ALA A 731 -7.79 39.00 5.86
N ASP A 732 -7.67 40.31 6.08
CA ASP A 732 -6.49 40.92 6.73
C ASP A 732 -6.32 40.53 8.21
N LYS A 733 -7.45 40.21 8.84
CA LYS A 733 -7.55 39.79 10.25
C LYS A 733 -7.90 38.32 10.41
N ALA A 734 -8.04 37.58 9.31
CA ALA A 734 -8.35 36.17 9.33
C ALA A 734 -7.20 35.34 9.92
N THR A 735 -7.52 34.13 10.36
CA THR A 735 -6.52 33.18 10.85
C THR A 735 -5.56 32.78 9.73
N ILE A 736 -4.36 32.36 10.12
CA ILE A 736 -3.35 31.88 9.17
C ILE A 736 -3.88 30.60 8.50
N VAL A 737 -3.70 30.49 7.18
CA VAL A 737 -3.99 29.26 6.45
C VAL A 737 -2.94 28.23 6.79
N GLU A 738 -3.39 27.09 7.33
CA GLU A 738 -2.54 25.97 7.66
C GLU A 738 -2.23 25.15 6.41
N THR A 739 -0.95 25.02 6.06
CA THR A 739 -0.53 24.25 4.88
C THR A 739 0.47 23.17 5.24
N LEU A 740 0.74 22.31 4.25
CA LEU A 740 1.80 21.31 4.30
C LEU A 740 3.09 21.79 3.62
N LEU A 741 3.17 23.05 3.21
CA LEU A 741 4.31 23.61 2.49
C LEU A 741 5.58 23.61 3.35
N GLN A 742 6.69 23.15 2.78
CA GLN A 742 7.97 23.10 3.48
C GLN A 742 8.73 24.44 3.45
N SER A 743 8.49 25.30 2.45
CA SER A 743 9.24 26.54 2.23
C SER A 743 8.36 27.78 2.36
N GLY A 744 8.84 28.83 3.05
CA GLY A 744 8.15 30.11 3.04
C GLY A 744 8.34 30.91 1.76
N ALA A 745 9.19 30.51 0.82
CA ALA A 745 9.17 31.09 -0.54
C ALA A 745 7.91 30.64 -1.29
N ASP A 746 7.57 29.36 -1.19
CA ASP A 746 6.38 28.76 -1.81
C ASP A 746 5.09 29.34 -1.22
N ALA A 747 5.02 29.43 0.11
CA ALA A 747 3.86 30.07 0.77
C ALA A 747 3.71 31.55 0.42
N ALA A 748 4.83 32.28 0.24
CA ALA A 748 4.78 33.67 -0.22
C ALA A 748 4.27 33.76 -1.67
N ALA A 749 4.73 32.87 -2.56
CA ALA A 749 4.26 32.83 -3.94
C ALA A 749 2.75 32.57 -4.01
N GLU A 750 2.26 31.59 -3.24
CA GLU A 750 0.85 31.21 -3.27
C GLU A 750 -0.05 32.27 -2.62
N VAL A 751 0.29 32.80 -1.45
CA VAL A 751 -0.55 33.82 -0.79
C VAL A 751 -0.62 35.12 -1.60
N ASN A 752 0.45 35.51 -2.29
CA ASN A 752 0.46 36.65 -3.20
C ASN A 752 -0.45 36.42 -4.42
N ARG A 753 -0.43 35.20 -4.97
CA ARG A 753 -1.29 34.80 -6.09
C ARG A 753 -2.77 34.86 -5.69
N VAL A 754 -3.12 34.31 -4.52
CA VAL A 754 -4.48 34.36 -3.97
C VAL A 754 -4.94 35.80 -3.72
N ALA A 755 -4.10 36.64 -3.10
CA ALA A 755 -4.44 38.05 -2.90
C ALA A 755 -4.68 38.79 -4.23
N THR A 756 -3.93 38.44 -5.28
CA THR A 756 -4.12 38.99 -6.63
C THR A 756 -5.46 38.56 -7.24
N LEU A 757 -5.87 37.29 -7.06
CA LEU A 757 -7.17 36.80 -7.54
C LEU A 757 -8.35 37.55 -6.93
N TYR A 758 -8.26 37.85 -5.64
CA TYR A 758 -9.27 38.54 -4.84
C TYR A 758 -9.05 40.06 -4.74
N ALA A 759 -8.19 40.64 -5.58
CA ALA A 759 -8.07 42.09 -5.74
C ALA A 759 -9.32 42.69 -6.43
N GLU A 760 -10.12 41.85 -7.09
CA GLU A 760 -11.42 42.19 -7.66
C GLU A 760 -12.54 41.44 -6.93
N GLN A 761 -13.73 42.03 -6.85
CA GLN A 761 -14.91 41.34 -6.35
C GLN A 761 -15.36 40.26 -7.36
N ARG A 762 -15.69 39.07 -6.86
CA ARG A 762 -16.04 37.89 -7.66
C ARG A 762 -17.47 37.43 -7.33
N ALA A 763 -18.07 36.66 -8.23
CA ALA A 763 -19.38 36.06 -7.99
C ALA A 763 -19.49 34.66 -8.61
N PHE A 764 -20.43 33.87 -8.08
CA PHE A 764 -20.88 32.61 -8.64
C PHE A 764 -22.10 32.82 -9.54
N TYR A 765 -22.06 32.22 -10.72
CA TYR A 765 -23.10 32.26 -11.75
C TYR A 765 -23.63 30.85 -11.97
N SER A 766 -24.90 30.60 -11.64
CA SER A 766 -25.60 29.37 -12.00
C SER A 766 -26.19 29.52 -13.40
N ILE A 767 -25.64 28.77 -14.36
CA ILE A 767 -25.91 28.87 -15.80
C ILE A 767 -26.60 27.59 -16.28
N PRO A 768 -27.94 27.59 -16.44
CA PRO A 768 -28.69 26.48 -16.98
C PRO A 768 -28.63 26.46 -18.52
N ALA A 769 -27.88 25.53 -19.10
CA ALA A 769 -27.63 25.41 -20.54
C ALA A 769 -28.05 24.05 -21.12
N MET A 770 -28.38 24.03 -22.42
CA MET A 770 -28.47 22.81 -23.21
C MET A 770 -27.22 22.71 -24.10
N LEU A 771 -26.46 21.63 -23.91
CA LEU A 771 -25.25 21.37 -24.69
C LEU A 771 -25.45 20.16 -25.58
N ASP A 772 -24.82 20.19 -26.75
CA ASP A 772 -24.62 18.97 -27.50
C ASP A 772 -23.69 18.01 -26.73
N VAL A 773 -23.75 16.73 -27.08
CA VAL A 773 -23.04 15.69 -26.34
C VAL A 773 -21.52 15.88 -26.44
N SER A 774 -20.99 16.31 -27.59
CA SER A 774 -19.55 16.51 -27.75
C SER A 774 -19.05 17.63 -26.85
N ALA A 775 -19.77 18.76 -26.81
CA ALA A 775 -19.45 19.86 -25.90
C ALA A 775 -19.55 19.43 -24.42
N ALA A 776 -20.64 18.74 -24.04
CA ALA A 776 -20.86 18.29 -22.67
C ALA A 776 -19.76 17.32 -22.17
N LEU A 777 -19.28 16.41 -23.03
CA LEU A 777 -18.26 15.42 -22.66
C LEU A 777 -16.85 16.03 -22.49
N THR A 778 -16.56 17.16 -23.13
CA THR A 778 -15.24 17.82 -22.97
C THR A 778 -15.18 18.76 -21.76
N LEU A 779 -16.34 19.18 -21.25
CA LEU A 779 -16.43 20.14 -20.17
C LEU A 779 -16.01 19.51 -18.83
N ARG A 780 -15.10 20.18 -18.11
CA ARG A 780 -14.63 19.80 -16.77
C ARG A 780 -14.50 21.02 -15.85
N PRO A 781 -14.58 20.84 -14.52
CA PRO A 781 -14.21 21.90 -13.59
C PRO A 781 -12.79 22.41 -13.88
N GLY A 782 -12.56 23.71 -13.74
CA GLY A 782 -11.35 24.41 -14.15
C GLY A 782 -11.32 24.88 -15.61
N ASN A 783 -12.29 24.52 -16.45
CA ASN A 783 -12.42 25.12 -17.79
C ASN A 783 -12.98 26.54 -17.71
N THR A 784 -12.57 27.41 -18.63
CA THR A 784 -13.14 28.76 -18.74
C THR A 784 -14.29 28.80 -19.76
N LEU A 785 -15.37 29.46 -19.39
CA LEU A 785 -16.56 29.70 -20.20
C LEU A 785 -16.66 31.17 -20.55
N ARG A 786 -17.01 31.51 -21.79
CA ARG A 786 -17.44 32.88 -22.16
C ARG A 786 -18.96 32.90 -22.18
N VAL A 787 -19.59 33.64 -21.27
CA VAL A 787 -21.05 33.72 -21.16
C VAL A 787 -21.52 35.11 -21.58
N THR A 788 -22.40 35.17 -22.57
CA THR A 788 -23.01 36.42 -23.06
C THR A 788 -24.52 36.37 -22.88
N ALA A 789 -25.05 37.26 -22.03
CA ALA A 789 -26.48 37.40 -21.76
C ALA A 789 -26.85 38.88 -21.49
N PRO A 790 -28.10 39.31 -21.70
CA PRO A 790 -28.46 40.74 -21.64
C PRO A 790 -28.38 41.40 -20.26
N ARG A 791 -28.38 40.62 -19.17
CA ARG A 791 -28.46 41.10 -17.78
C ARG A 791 -27.23 40.66 -16.97
N LEU A 792 -27.17 41.10 -15.71
CA LEU A 792 -26.23 40.58 -14.70
C LEU A 792 -24.75 40.77 -15.07
N ASP A 793 -24.39 41.90 -15.69
CA ASP A 793 -23.03 42.22 -16.18
C ASP A 793 -22.48 41.39 -17.35
N LEU A 794 -23.31 40.53 -17.95
CA LEU A 794 -22.90 39.59 -19.01
C LEU A 794 -23.05 40.12 -20.44
N ALA A 795 -23.51 41.37 -20.63
CA ALA A 795 -23.89 41.90 -21.95
C ALA A 795 -22.71 41.97 -22.94
N SER A 796 -21.50 42.28 -22.44
CA SER A 796 -20.26 42.29 -23.24
C SER A 796 -19.55 40.92 -23.29
N GLY A 797 -20.16 39.89 -22.70
CA GLY A 797 -19.60 38.55 -22.55
C GLY A 797 -18.52 38.48 -21.47
N LYS A 798 -18.76 37.71 -20.41
CA LYS A 798 -17.85 37.54 -19.27
C LYS A 798 -17.18 36.17 -19.29
N SER A 799 -15.89 36.11 -18.95
CA SER A 799 -15.18 34.85 -18.76
C SER A 799 -15.36 34.36 -17.33
N LEU A 800 -15.82 33.12 -17.17
CA LEU A 800 -16.11 32.48 -15.88
C LEU A 800 -15.43 31.12 -15.82
N LEU A 801 -14.83 30.77 -14.69
CA LEU A 801 -14.24 29.46 -14.43
C LEU A 801 -15.33 28.49 -14.00
N ALA A 802 -15.52 27.38 -14.71
CA ALA A 802 -16.46 26.34 -14.30
C ALA A 802 -15.95 25.65 -13.02
N VAL A 803 -16.73 25.73 -11.93
CA VAL A 803 -16.42 25.10 -10.64
C VAL A 803 -17.42 24.01 -10.27
N GLY A 804 -18.60 24.01 -10.90
CA GLY A 804 -19.61 22.98 -10.73
C GLY A 804 -20.29 22.65 -12.06
N ILE A 805 -20.53 21.38 -12.33
CA ILE A 805 -21.20 20.91 -13.54
C ILE A 805 -22.13 19.75 -13.17
N GLU A 806 -23.43 19.93 -13.39
CA GLU A 806 -24.42 18.86 -13.31
C GLU A 806 -24.95 18.55 -14.71
N GLN A 807 -24.84 17.31 -15.16
CA GLN A 807 -25.30 16.84 -16.47
C GLN A 807 -26.37 15.77 -16.32
N SER A 808 -27.48 15.89 -17.04
CA SER A 808 -28.52 14.86 -17.13
C SER A 808 -28.50 14.18 -18.49
N PHE A 809 -28.54 12.85 -18.53
CA PHE A 809 -28.31 12.08 -19.76
C PHE A 809 -29.43 12.24 -20.80
N PHE A 810 -30.68 11.93 -20.44
CA PHE A 810 -31.80 11.92 -21.38
C PHE A 810 -32.26 13.32 -21.73
N SER A 811 -32.36 14.21 -20.75
CA SER A 811 -32.83 15.58 -20.94
C SER A 811 -31.80 16.52 -21.58
N GLN A 812 -30.51 16.15 -21.59
CA GLN A 812 -29.38 16.97 -22.07
C GLN A 812 -29.23 18.33 -21.38
N ARG A 813 -29.81 18.45 -20.19
CA ARG A 813 -29.68 19.66 -19.38
C ARG A 813 -28.33 19.64 -18.69
N VAL A 814 -27.62 20.76 -18.78
CA VAL A 814 -26.38 20.99 -18.07
C VAL A 814 -26.53 22.25 -17.23
N THR A 815 -26.36 22.13 -15.91
CA THR A 815 -26.26 23.30 -15.03
C THR A 815 -24.79 23.51 -14.70
N ILE A 816 -24.27 24.69 -15.04
CA ILE A 816 -22.87 25.04 -14.80
C ILE A 816 -22.80 26.14 -13.76
N GLU A 817 -22.02 25.92 -12.70
CA GLU A 817 -21.64 26.94 -11.75
C GLU A 817 -20.30 27.55 -12.20
N GLY A 818 -20.33 28.82 -12.60
CA GLY A 818 -19.16 29.58 -13.04
C GLY A 818 -18.72 30.59 -11.98
N TRP A 819 -17.42 30.75 -11.77
CA TRP A 819 -16.82 31.71 -10.84
C TRP A 819 -16.01 32.77 -11.60
N GLY A 820 -16.16 34.05 -11.29
CA GLY A 820 -15.36 35.12 -11.92
C GLY A 820 -15.78 36.54 -11.61
#